data_AF-A0A259KTU3-F1
#
_entry.id   AF-A0A259KTU3-F1
#
_cell.length_a   1.000
_cell.length_b   1.000
_cell.length_c   1.000
_cell.angle_alpha   90.00
_cell.angle_beta   90.00
_cell.angle_gamma   90.00
#
_symmetry.space_group_name_H-M   'P 1'
#
loop_
_entity.id
_entity.type
_entity.pdbx_description
1 polymer ?
#
loop_
_entity_poly.entity_id
_entity_poly.type
_entity_poly.pdbx_seq_one_letter_code
_entity_poly.pdbx_strand_id
1 'polypeptide(L)'
;MHKATHRLDCLGEGARAGSETGIMGSSLSLGIALTTPAFFEPAQVALPAAFVEHFPFGFWLVDTLRPRLAVSLGGRTPNPHLCFLQIAARLDLPTRCVAVSGWDGDHEGRQPAAFGAAFNRDDVRASEAVLASAATAWREFAPGSIDLLCLDAAPLGALAGEVLDAWLERLSPGAVILVHGLDAPGDADLWRVLSARYDSFIFPHGEGLGVLAAGAQIAAPLRALFDPPGDENMRQNIQMAFARLGRDLKLARTPKALQTAHAVETAGAAQMDALRDVTRARVEVLAAEAARLRTLLREEAAQTATLELELLQSERQLLQQVQRMRSVPWLLRQMAKTLYAGQRQLLSRVAKLFGVRTATYVLAKNRRRLEQTNLFDPVYYLRRYPDVGAAGIDPLTHYLDHGAKDGRDPNPAFQTRWYVTRYPDVTTLGENPLLHYLLHGSKEGRMPSPDFDPRWYLSANPDVAALGMDPLAHFLSLGRGEGRVGAPLVDAEDLTFLKVARRHTLDVASFAPSPIRRIGLDLLPMDEVAVVLPVHSGLEETRVCIESVLASRAHNTTFGPLILIDDCGPEPALRAYLEQVAQTVPDVLLLVNAENEGFVASANRGMIAAGRRDVILLNSDTEVCGDWVDRMAAQAAGDPGIATVTPFSNNATICSYPDIGEGLGLPAGHTLAQMDQACAAANAGRCVDIPTSVGFCMFIRRACLDDVGLFDVAAFGKGYGEEADFCCRASAKAWRHVLAGDVFVYHAGCVSFGGSAPARKRDSAGLLHARHPDYETAVARWVREDPAFAMRLAIEASLIRASGVPVILHILHPWGGGTEKQVVDLMAHTAERAKSLTLIIAAPAEDKSDLGLALFIPDANGGRRVDMRVAALGDVAALLWAFGLRRIHVHHALTAMEQLAPFLALMNLPYDLSIHDYALICPRINLAQAGAYCGEPDAQGCRACLTAEPKPFSRDIVRWRELGIVLIERADRVICPSRDVADRIRRYAPAAHLLVVPHEPDLYRRPQPVRIPPLAADIPLRVAVLGILAEHKGGAFLLDCIEYSQAIKAPLDWQVIGEFPAKLDARASNLRGQLSKTGRYKLEDLPGLIAKGDPHLIFFPQHWPETYSFTLSEAFAARRAVLVPPLGAFPDRIFPVGDAAADGGAPRGAAPAPAGSGQCRGNSAPCATPVDGGRGK
;
A
#
# COMPACT_ATOMS: atom_id res chain seq x y z
N MET A 1 45.63 -29.05 -1.35
CA MET A 1 46.61 -27.98 -1.60
C MET A 1 46.09 -26.69 -0.97
N HIS A 2 46.94 -26.05 -0.17
CA HIS A 2 46.89 -24.76 0.54
C HIS A 2 45.53 -24.18 1.00
N LYS A 3 45.19 -24.29 2.30
CA LYS A 3 45.65 -23.52 3.50
C LYS A 3 45.03 -22.11 3.60
N ALA A 4 44.12 -21.95 4.57
CA ALA A 4 44.24 -20.92 5.62
C ALA A 4 43.34 -21.29 6.83
N THR A 5 43.98 -21.51 7.97
CA THR A 5 43.42 -21.73 9.32
C THR A 5 44.21 -20.89 10.32
N HIS A 6 43.56 -20.54 11.44
CA HIS A 6 44.05 -19.91 12.69
C HIS A 6 44.12 -18.36 12.72
N ARG A 7 43.68 -17.66 13.79
CA ARG A 7 43.85 -17.94 15.24
C ARG A 7 42.70 -17.48 16.15
N LEU A 8 42.61 -18.19 17.27
CA LEU A 8 41.83 -18.04 18.50
C LEU A 8 42.54 -17.15 19.57
N ASP A 9 41.71 -16.66 20.50
CA ASP A 9 41.87 -16.47 21.95
C ASP A 9 42.89 -15.51 22.61
N CYS A 10 42.37 -14.70 23.55
CA CYS A 10 42.83 -14.43 24.92
C CYS A 10 41.74 -13.58 25.63
N LEU A 11 40.87 -14.15 26.48
CA LEU A 11 40.96 -14.33 27.95
C LEU A 11 40.74 -13.08 28.81
N GLY A 12 39.77 -13.19 29.74
CA GLY A 12 39.52 -12.27 30.86
C GLY A 12 38.29 -12.66 31.69
N GLU A 13 38.47 -13.63 32.59
CA GLU A 13 37.48 -14.13 33.56
C GLU A 13 37.08 -13.09 34.63
N GLY A 14 35.84 -13.17 35.11
CA GLY A 14 35.36 -12.46 36.30
C GLY A 14 33.97 -12.94 36.74
N ALA A 15 33.90 -13.54 37.93
CA ALA A 15 32.78 -14.36 38.42
C ALA A 15 31.65 -13.59 39.14
N ARG A 16 30.43 -14.18 39.02
CA ARG A 16 29.33 -14.35 40.01
C ARG A 16 29.10 -13.30 41.12
N ALA A 17 27.87 -12.73 41.18
CA ALA A 17 26.82 -13.02 42.20
C ALA A 17 25.76 -11.90 42.34
N GLY A 18 24.47 -12.30 42.35
CA GLY A 18 23.40 -11.77 43.21
C GLY A 18 22.76 -10.40 42.90
N SER A 19 21.52 -10.39 42.40
CA SER A 19 20.30 -10.19 43.22
C SER A 19 19.10 -9.78 42.35
N GLU A 20 18.10 -10.64 42.37
CA GLU A 20 16.72 -10.43 41.89
C GLU A 20 16.01 -9.33 42.70
N THR A 21 15.22 -8.49 42.01
CA THR A 21 13.89 -7.95 42.38
C THR A 21 13.33 -7.33 41.09
N GLY A 22 12.39 -7.93 40.34
CA GLY A 22 10.94 -8.03 40.64
C GLY A 22 10.32 -6.61 40.70
N ILE A 23 9.45 -6.11 39.80
CA ILE A 23 8.13 -6.57 39.31
C ILE A 23 7.76 -5.63 38.12
N MET A 24 7.47 -6.03 36.88
CA MET A 24 6.27 -6.66 36.25
C MET A 24 5.04 -5.77 35.95
N GLY A 25 4.63 -5.76 34.67
CA GLY A 25 3.24 -5.69 34.16
C GLY A 25 3.06 -4.78 32.92
N SER A 26 2.62 -5.18 31.73
CA SER A 26 2.00 -6.42 31.20
C SER A 26 1.96 -6.34 29.65
N SER A 27 2.62 -7.28 28.97
CA SER A 27 2.41 -7.61 27.54
C SER A 27 1.68 -8.96 27.49
N LEU A 28 0.96 -9.27 26.41
CA LEU A 28 0.55 -10.66 26.11
C LEU A 28 1.82 -11.46 25.78
N SER A 29 2.60 -11.76 26.82
CA SER A 29 3.74 -12.64 26.75
C SER A 29 3.22 -14.07 26.65
N LEU A 30 3.72 -14.84 25.69
CA LEU A 30 3.54 -16.30 25.64
C LEU A 30 3.97 -17.01 26.93
N GLY A 31 4.66 -16.33 27.87
CA GLY A 31 5.22 -16.93 29.09
C GLY A 31 6.51 -17.68 28.88
N ILE A 32 6.69 -18.13 27.65
CA ILE A 32 7.86 -18.81 27.15
C ILE A 32 8.40 -18.03 25.94
N ALA A 33 9.72 -17.96 25.81
CA ALA A 33 10.36 -17.42 24.61
C ALA A 33 10.45 -18.55 23.57
N LEU A 34 9.77 -18.39 22.41
CA LEU A 34 9.97 -19.29 21.28
C LEU A 34 11.37 -19.03 20.69
N THR A 35 12.23 -20.03 20.76
CA THR A 35 13.57 -19.98 20.17
C THR A 35 13.52 -20.36 18.69
N THR A 36 14.53 -19.93 17.91
CA THR A 36 14.64 -20.23 16.47
C THR A 36 14.44 -21.72 16.13
N PRO A 37 14.92 -22.69 16.94
CA PRO A 37 14.66 -24.11 16.75
C PRO A 37 13.20 -24.52 16.61
N ALA A 38 12.26 -23.82 17.26
CA ALA A 38 10.82 -24.12 17.13
C ALA A 38 10.30 -24.01 15.69
N PHE A 39 11.02 -23.29 14.82
CA PHE A 39 10.66 -23.02 13.43
C PHE A 39 11.46 -23.86 12.43
N PHE A 40 12.32 -24.77 12.89
CA PHE A 40 13.10 -25.61 11.98
C PHE A 40 12.21 -26.65 11.30
N GLU A 41 12.44 -26.84 10.00
CA GLU A 41 11.90 -27.99 9.30
C GLU A 41 12.71 -29.26 9.62
N PRO A 42 12.06 -30.38 9.96
CA PRO A 42 12.73 -31.67 10.07
C PRO A 42 13.21 -32.15 8.71
N ALA A 43 14.42 -32.70 8.69
CA ALA A 43 14.99 -33.38 7.54
C ALA A 43 14.30 -34.74 7.27
N GLN A 44 13.87 -35.43 8.33
CA GLN A 44 13.32 -36.78 8.28
C GLN A 44 12.08 -36.93 9.17
N VAL A 45 11.05 -37.60 8.65
CA VAL A 45 9.82 -37.99 9.36
C VAL A 45 9.39 -39.37 8.89
N ALA A 46 8.82 -40.19 9.79
CA ALA A 46 8.26 -41.49 9.50
C ALA A 46 6.73 -41.46 9.52
N LEU A 47 6.09 -42.30 8.70
CA LEU A 47 4.63 -42.43 8.65
C LEU A 47 4.16 -43.62 9.52
N PRO A 48 3.00 -43.50 10.21
CA PRO A 48 2.10 -42.34 10.27
C PRO A 48 2.66 -41.14 11.07
N ALA A 49 2.40 -39.93 10.59
CA ALA A 49 3.01 -38.68 11.07
C ALA A 49 2.31 -38.06 12.30
N ALA A 50 1.73 -38.85 13.21
CA ALA A 50 0.98 -38.32 14.36
C ALA A 50 1.82 -37.35 15.22
N PHE A 51 2.99 -37.81 15.67
CA PHE A 51 3.93 -37.01 16.45
C PHE A 51 4.57 -35.85 15.67
N VAL A 52 4.41 -35.78 14.34
CA VAL A 52 5.03 -34.72 13.52
C VAL A 52 4.53 -33.33 13.91
N GLU A 53 3.27 -33.21 14.33
CA GLU A 53 2.74 -31.91 14.81
C GLU A 53 3.48 -31.42 16.07
N HIS A 54 4.16 -32.30 16.80
CA HIS A 54 4.90 -31.93 18.02
C HIS A 54 6.38 -31.63 17.78
N PHE A 55 6.90 -31.75 16.55
CA PHE A 55 8.30 -31.45 16.25
C PHE A 55 8.71 -30.01 16.62
N PRO A 56 7.92 -28.97 16.33
CA PRO A 56 8.21 -27.60 16.78
C PRO A 56 8.42 -27.50 18.29
N PHE A 57 7.57 -28.16 19.08
CA PHE A 57 7.70 -28.21 20.53
C PHE A 57 8.93 -29.04 20.96
N GLY A 58 9.16 -30.19 20.35
CA GLY A 58 10.33 -31.03 20.63
C GLY A 58 11.66 -30.33 20.32
N PHE A 59 11.74 -29.56 19.25
CA PHE A 59 12.92 -28.78 18.89
C PHE A 59 13.16 -27.64 19.88
N TRP A 60 12.10 -26.92 20.25
CA TRP A 60 12.16 -25.90 21.29
C TRP A 60 12.58 -26.50 22.65
N LEU A 61 12.03 -27.66 23.01
CA LEU A 61 12.32 -28.34 24.25
C LEU A 61 13.78 -28.76 24.34
N VAL A 62 14.34 -29.38 23.29
CA VAL A 62 15.75 -29.81 23.31
C VAL A 62 16.71 -28.61 23.33
N ASP A 63 16.38 -27.53 22.61
CA ASP A 63 17.16 -26.29 22.66
C ASP A 63 17.16 -25.66 24.06
N THR A 64 16.01 -25.69 24.73
CA THR A 64 15.83 -25.10 26.06
C THR A 64 16.40 -25.98 27.18
N LEU A 65 16.18 -27.30 27.10
CA LEU A 65 16.59 -28.29 28.09
C LEU A 65 18.07 -28.65 27.97
N ARG A 66 18.63 -28.60 26.75
CA ARG A 66 20.00 -29.04 26.41
C ARG A 66 20.35 -30.40 27.07
N PRO A 67 19.53 -31.46 26.87
CA PRO A 67 19.70 -32.73 27.57
C PRO A 67 21.05 -33.38 27.22
N ARG A 68 21.72 -34.00 28.18
CA ARG A 68 22.90 -34.84 27.90
C ARG A 68 22.46 -36.23 27.43
N LEU A 69 21.34 -36.72 27.95
CA LEU A 69 20.76 -38.00 27.58
C LEU A 69 19.25 -37.87 27.34
N ALA A 70 18.81 -38.18 26.12
CA ALA A 70 17.41 -38.27 25.72
C ALA A 70 17.05 -39.71 25.36
N VAL A 71 16.05 -40.28 26.02
CA VAL A 71 15.62 -41.67 25.85
C VAL A 71 14.19 -41.72 25.32
N SER A 72 13.96 -42.52 24.28
CA SER A 72 12.62 -42.77 23.72
C SER A 72 12.24 -44.23 23.90
N LEU A 73 11.13 -44.50 24.58
CA LEU A 73 10.64 -45.85 24.89
C LEU A 73 9.42 -46.21 24.03
N GLY A 74 9.51 -47.34 23.32
CA GLY A 74 8.33 -48.11 22.96
C GLY A 74 7.32 -47.46 22.01
N GLY A 75 7.76 -46.57 21.12
CA GLY A 75 6.90 -45.87 20.17
C GLY A 75 6.43 -46.74 18.99
N ARG A 76 5.17 -46.53 18.56
CA ARG A 76 4.63 -47.04 17.26
C ARG A 76 5.39 -46.53 16.04
N THR A 77 6.09 -45.40 16.17
CA THR A 77 6.89 -44.77 15.10
C THR A 77 8.22 -44.25 15.65
N PRO A 78 9.28 -44.13 14.83
CA PRO A 78 10.56 -43.58 15.26
C PRO A 78 10.55 -42.04 15.41
N ASN A 79 9.41 -41.37 15.20
CA ASN A 79 9.31 -39.91 15.12
C ASN A 79 9.80 -39.15 16.37
N PRO A 80 9.49 -39.56 17.61
CA PRO A 80 10.02 -38.88 18.79
C PRO A 80 11.55 -38.94 18.86
N HIS A 81 12.12 -40.11 18.54
CA HIS A 81 13.57 -40.29 18.52
C HIS A 81 14.22 -39.47 17.38
N LEU A 82 13.63 -39.48 16.18
CA LEU A 82 14.06 -38.66 15.05
C LEU A 82 14.00 -37.16 15.39
N CYS A 83 13.00 -36.71 16.14
CA CYS A 83 12.88 -35.32 16.57
C CYS A 83 14.12 -34.92 17.41
N PHE A 84 14.45 -35.69 18.44
CA PHE A 84 15.58 -35.38 19.33
C PHE A 84 16.93 -35.48 18.63
N LEU A 85 17.12 -36.52 17.81
CA LEU A 85 18.36 -36.73 17.07
C LEU A 85 18.64 -35.59 16.09
N GLN A 86 17.64 -35.19 15.30
CA GLN A 86 17.81 -34.15 14.29
C GLN A 86 18.13 -32.80 14.91
N ILE A 87 17.47 -32.43 16.01
CA ILE A 87 17.75 -31.15 16.65
C ILE A 87 19.07 -31.15 17.41
N ALA A 88 19.43 -32.25 18.06
CA ALA A 88 20.73 -32.41 18.71
C ALA A 88 21.87 -32.26 17.69
N ALA A 89 21.76 -32.95 16.54
CA ALA A 89 22.74 -32.85 15.46
C ALA A 89 22.79 -31.43 14.87
N ARG A 90 21.64 -30.81 14.64
CA ARG A 90 21.55 -29.47 14.02
C ARG A 90 22.07 -28.35 14.91
N LEU A 91 21.96 -28.51 16.23
CA LEU A 91 22.47 -27.56 17.23
C LEU A 91 23.87 -27.91 17.73
N ASP A 92 24.49 -28.96 17.17
CA ASP A 92 25.81 -29.49 17.60
C ASP A 92 25.86 -29.76 19.12
N LEU A 93 24.79 -30.34 19.66
CA LEU A 93 24.70 -30.67 21.07
C LEU A 93 25.44 -31.98 21.36
N PRO A 94 26.14 -32.09 22.50
CA PRO A 94 26.68 -33.35 22.99
C PRO A 94 25.58 -34.25 23.60
N THR A 95 24.37 -34.21 23.04
CA THR A 95 23.22 -34.98 23.49
C THR A 95 23.32 -36.40 22.94
N ARG A 96 23.36 -37.38 23.83
CA ARG A 96 23.22 -38.80 23.49
C ARG A 96 21.74 -39.14 23.37
N CYS A 97 21.29 -39.53 22.18
CA CYS A 97 19.91 -39.94 21.93
C CYS A 97 19.84 -41.47 21.87
N VAL A 98 19.03 -42.09 22.74
CA VAL A 98 18.87 -43.55 22.82
C VAL A 98 17.42 -43.95 22.52
N ALA A 99 17.25 -44.87 21.58
CA ALA A 99 15.98 -45.54 21.32
C ALA A 99 15.99 -46.93 21.96
N VAL A 100 14.93 -47.27 22.69
CA VAL A 100 14.74 -48.60 23.29
C VAL A 100 13.56 -49.26 22.60
N SER A 101 13.83 -50.34 21.87
CA SER A 101 12.84 -51.08 21.08
C SER A 101 12.37 -52.35 21.80
N GLY A 102 11.05 -52.53 21.93
CA GLY A 102 10.43 -53.80 22.29
C GLY A 102 9.74 -53.78 23.66
N TRP A 103 8.52 -54.33 23.66
CA TRP A 103 7.73 -54.72 24.82
C TRP A 103 7.64 -56.25 24.80
N ASP A 104 7.71 -56.92 25.95
CA ASP A 104 7.80 -58.39 26.00
C ASP A 104 6.62 -59.03 25.23
N GLY A 105 6.91 -59.63 24.07
CA GLY A 105 5.89 -60.25 23.19
C GLY A 105 6.18 -60.24 21.68
N ASP A 106 7.08 -59.39 21.18
CA ASP A 106 7.47 -59.36 19.75
C ASP A 106 8.43 -60.51 19.39
N HIS A 107 7.91 -61.75 19.45
CA HIS A 107 8.63 -62.98 19.06
C HIS A 107 8.71 -63.21 17.54
N GLU A 108 8.20 -62.31 16.71
CA GLU A 108 8.47 -62.37 15.27
C GLU A 108 9.69 -61.50 14.94
N GLY A 109 10.87 -62.12 14.99
CA GLY A 109 12.19 -61.67 14.53
C GLY A 109 12.30 -60.67 13.36
N ARG A 110 11.65 -59.51 13.47
CA ARG A 110 11.82 -58.34 12.63
C ARG A 110 12.54 -57.33 13.51
N GLN A 111 13.86 -57.18 13.29
CA GLN A 111 14.45 -55.87 13.49
C GLN A 111 13.47 -54.84 12.91
N PRO A 112 13.12 -53.74 13.60
CA PRO A 112 12.25 -52.77 12.97
C PRO A 112 13.05 -52.19 11.81
N ALA A 113 12.78 -52.67 10.60
CA ALA A 113 13.38 -52.20 9.35
C ALA A 113 13.18 -50.67 9.19
N ALA A 114 12.24 -50.10 9.94
CA ALA A 114 12.03 -48.66 10.11
C ALA A 114 13.24 -47.90 10.71
N PHE A 115 14.05 -48.51 11.59
CA PHE A 115 15.24 -47.87 12.15
C PHE A 115 16.51 -48.10 11.30
N GLY A 116 16.49 -48.99 10.30
CA GLY A 116 17.66 -49.27 9.45
C GLY A 116 17.71 -48.43 8.17
N ALA A 117 16.54 -48.11 7.59
CA ALA A 117 16.43 -47.45 6.29
C ALA A 117 16.21 -45.92 6.37
N ALA A 118 15.82 -45.39 7.52
CA ALA A 118 15.47 -43.98 7.68
C ALA A 118 16.66 -43.06 8.01
N PHE A 119 17.80 -43.60 8.46
CA PHE A 119 18.95 -42.81 8.88
C PHE A 119 19.97 -42.66 7.76
N ASN A 120 20.33 -41.42 7.42
CA ASN A 120 21.42 -41.14 6.51
C ASN A 120 22.76 -41.38 7.22
N ARG A 121 23.76 -41.95 6.53
CA ARG A 121 25.02 -42.44 7.14
C ARG A 121 25.84 -41.38 7.88
N ASP A 122 25.61 -40.09 7.60
CA ASP A 122 26.32 -38.98 8.23
C ASP A 122 25.71 -38.50 9.56
N ASP A 123 24.42 -38.77 9.81
CA ASP A 123 23.71 -38.42 11.06
C ASP A 123 23.98 -39.42 12.21
N VAL A 124 24.63 -40.55 11.90
CA VAL A 124 24.80 -41.71 12.79
C VAL A 124 25.89 -41.51 13.85
N ARG A 125 26.70 -40.44 13.79
CA ARG A 125 27.80 -40.24 14.77
C ARG A 125 27.34 -40.02 16.22
N ALA A 126 26.04 -39.77 16.46
CA ALA A 126 25.47 -39.50 17.80
C ALA A 126 24.31 -40.43 18.23
N SER A 127 23.93 -41.43 17.42
CA SER A 127 22.85 -42.37 17.75
C SER A 127 23.40 -43.66 18.33
N GLU A 128 22.94 -44.06 19.52
CA GLU A 128 23.06 -45.44 20.00
C GLU A 128 21.66 -46.04 20.12
N ALA A 129 21.35 -47.03 19.28
CA ALA A 129 20.16 -47.85 19.47
C ALA A 129 20.47 -48.94 20.50
N VAL A 130 19.78 -48.94 21.63
CA VAL A 130 19.85 -50.02 22.63
C VAL A 130 18.78 -51.05 22.27
N LEU A 131 19.22 -52.20 21.78
CA LEU A 131 18.36 -53.33 21.39
C LEU A 131 18.04 -54.19 22.63
N ALA A 132 17.35 -53.61 23.61
CA ALA A 132 16.88 -54.31 24.82
C ALA A 132 15.41 -54.00 25.11
N SER A 133 14.68 -54.97 25.69
CA SER A 133 13.27 -54.78 26.10
C SER A 133 13.15 -53.66 27.14
N ALA A 134 12.13 -52.82 27.02
CA ALA A 134 11.85 -51.73 27.97
C ALA A 134 11.75 -52.20 29.43
N ALA A 135 11.40 -53.46 29.68
CA ALA A 135 11.35 -54.08 31.00
C ALA A 135 12.73 -54.23 31.67
N THR A 136 13.81 -54.27 30.88
CA THR A 136 15.19 -54.53 31.36
C THR A 136 16.20 -53.45 31.00
N ALA A 137 15.92 -52.65 29.97
CA ALA A 137 16.84 -51.65 29.42
C ALA A 137 17.17 -50.52 30.42
N TRP A 138 16.32 -50.25 31.40
CA TRP A 138 16.59 -49.25 32.46
C TRP A 138 17.91 -49.54 33.21
N ARG A 139 18.37 -50.79 33.24
CA ARG A 139 19.64 -51.21 33.88
C ARG A 139 20.89 -50.63 33.21
N GLU A 140 20.80 -50.23 31.95
CA GLU A 140 21.92 -49.65 31.19
C GLU A 140 22.14 -48.16 31.50
N PHE A 141 21.16 -47.51 32.14
CA PHE A 141 21.21 -46.10 32.47
C PHE A 141 21.55 -45.93 33.94
N ALA A 142 22.46 -45.03 34.31
CA ALA A 142 22.78 -44.78 35.72
C ALA A 142 21.62 -44.04 36.43
N PRO A 143 21.46 -44.16 37.77
CA PRO A 143 20.47 -43.35 38.50
C PRO A 143 20.73 -41.86 38.29
N GLY A 144 19.68 -41.07 38.06
CA GLY A 144 19.81 -39.63 37.79
C GLY A 144 20.48 -39.24 36.48
N SER A 145 20.56 -40.13 35.49
CA SER A 145 21.28 -39.89 34.22
C SER A 145 20.42 -39.41 33.05
N ILE A 146 19.11 -39.66 33.05
CA ILE A 146 18.21 -39.35 31.94
C ILE A 146 17.64 -37.94 32.10
N ASP A 147 17.91 -37.05 31.15
CA ASP A 147 17.45 -35.67 31.18
C ASP A 147 16.12 -35.47 30.42
N LEU A 148 15.84 -36.31 29.41
CA LEU A 148 14.58 -36.30 28.66
C LEU A 148 14.10 -37.73 28.42
N LEU A 149 12.89 -38.06 28.88
CA LEU A 149 12.28 -39.38 28.69
C LEU A 149 10.99 -39.24 27.89
N CYS A 150 10.86 -39.94 26.77
CA CYS A 150 9.65 -39.92 25.93
C CYS A 150 8.98 -41.30 25.92
N LEU A 151 7.68 -41.34 26.21
CA LEU A 151 6.86 -42.54 26.41
C LEU A 151 5.67 -42.54 25.43
N ASP A 152 5.35 -43.71 24.85
CA ASP A 152 4.11 -43.94 24.10
C ASP A 152 3.00 -44.41 25.06
N ALA A 153 1.84 -43.77 25.01
CA ALA A 153 0.70 -44.12 25.86
C ALA A 153 0.04 -45.46 25.48
N ALA A 154 0.27 -46.02 24.28
CA ALA A 154 -0.46 -47.19 23.81
C ALA A 154 -0.10 -48.56 24.45
N PRO A 155 1.16 -48.89 24.80
CA PRO A 155 1.50 -50.24 25.26
C PRO A 155 1.62 -50.31 26.79
N LEU A 156 0.53 -50.08 27.52
CA LEU A 156 0.60 -49.78 28.96
C LEU A 156 0.55 -50.97 29.94
N GLY A 157 0.52 -52.21 29.45
CA GLY A 157 0.54 -53.39 30.32
C GLY A 157 1.90 -53.72 30.95
N ALA A 158 3.01 -53.33 30.32
CA ALA A 158 4.34 -53.86 30.64
C ALA A 158 5.28 -52.88 31.39
N LEU A 159 4.93 -51.59 31.49
CA LEU A 159 5.70 -50.61 32.28
C LEU A 159 5.14 -50.38 33.69
N ALA A 160 3.93 -50.83 34.02
CA ALA A 160 3.31 -50.50 35.30
C ALA A 160 4.04 -51.12 36.52
N GLY A 161 3.95 -50.45 37.68
CA GLY A 161 4.54 -50.92 38.94
C GLY A 161 6.05 -50.68 39.04
N GLU A 162 6.78 -51.67 39.56
CA GLU A 162 8.21 -51.57 39.90
C GLU A 162 9.10 -51.21 38.69
N VAL A 163 8.68 -51.53 37.47
CA VAL A 163 9.44 -51.22 36.24
C VAL A 163 9.40 -49.72 35.93
N LEU A 164 8.22 -49.09 36.02
CA LEU A 164 8.10 -47.63 35.86
C LEU A 164 8.90 -46.92 36.95
N ASP A 165 8.79 -47.36 38.20
CA ASP A 165 9.55 -46.75 39.30
C ASP A 165 11.07 -46.87 39.06
N ALA A 166 11.54 -48.01 38.54
CA ALA A 166 12.95 -48.18 38.16
C ALA A 166 13.40 -47.23 37.03
N TRP A 167 12.54 -46.90 36.07
CA TRP A 167 12.80 -45.88 35.04
C TRP A 167 12.80 -44.47 35.64
N LEU A 168 11.85 -44.17 36.53
CA LEU A 168 11.76 -42.87 37.21
C LEU A 168 12.99 -42.60 38.08
N GLU A 169 13.57 -43.62 38.72
CA GLU A 169 14.84 -43.50 39.47
C GLU A 169 16.05 -43.12 38.59
N ARG A 170 15.95 -43.29 37.26
CA ARG A 170 17.00 -42.88 36.31
C ARG A 170 16.87 -41.44 35.85
N LEU A 171 15.79 -40.74 36.19
CA LEU A 171 15.58 -39.36 35.81
C LEU A 171 16.50 -38.41 36.60
N SER A 172 17.16 -37.51 35.88
CA SER A 172 18.02 -36.49 36.47
C SER A 172 17.20 -35.46 37.25
N PRO A 173 17.84 -34.67 38.14
CA PRO A 173 17.15 -33.63 38.89
C PRO A 173 16.48 -32.56 38.03
N GLY A 174 16.81 -32.42 36.73
CA GLY A 174 16.18 -31.47 35.82
C GLY A 174 15.31 -32.12 34.73
N ALA A 175 14.96 -33.40 34.89
CA ALA A 175 14.38 -34.18 33.81
C ALA A 175 12.94 -33.79 33.44
N VAL A 176 12.64 -33.92 32.15
CA VAL A 176 11.28 -33.76 31.58
C VAL A 176 10.81 -35.10 31.01
N ILE A 177 9.55 -35.46 31.28
CA ILE A 177 8.90 -36.63 30.68
C ILE A 177 7.89 -36.17 29.63
N LEU A 178 7.94 -36.75 28.44
CA LEU A 178 6.93 -36.61 27.40
C LEU A 178 6.10 -37.90 27.31
N VAL A 179 4.78 -37.75 27.21
CA VAL A 179 3.85 -38.86 27.02
C VAL A 179 3.00 -38.55 25.79
N HIS A 180 3.22 -39.26 24.69
CA HIS A 180 2.52 -38.99 23.43
C HIS A 180 1.44 -40.05 23.12
N GLY A 181 0.44 -39.68 22.33
CA GLY A 181 -0.65 -40.58 21.94
C GLY A 181 -1.77 -40.67 22.99
N LEU A 182 -2.03 -39.58 23.72
CA LEU A 182 -3.05 -39.51 24.78
C LEU A 182 -4.49 -39.71 24.27
N ASP A 183 -4.75 -39.48 22.98
CA ASP A 183 -6.09 -39.61 22.38
C ASP A 183 -6.42 -41.03 21.88
N ALA A 184 -5.45 -41.96 21.90
CA ALA A 184 -5.66 -43.33 21.47
C ALA A 184 -6.51 -44.10 22.52
N PRO A 185 -7.48 -44.95 22.09
CA PRO A 185 -8.27 -45.75 23.03
C PRO A 185 -7.39 -46.77 23.76
N GLY A 186 -7.02 -46.41 24.98
CA GLY A 186 -6.29 -47.21 25.97
C GLY A 186 -6.39 -46.47 27.30
N ASP A 187 -6.66 -47.18 28.39
CA ASP A 187 -6.92 -46.57 29.69
C ASP A 187 -5.82 -45.55 30.04
N ALA A 188 -6.23 -44.31 30.32
CA ALA A 188 -5.35 -43.18 30.65
C ALA A 188 -4.66 -43.33 32.02
N ASP A 189 -4.21 -44.54 32.37
CA ASP A 189 -3.63 -44.87 33.66
C ASP A 189 -2.21 -44.32 33.83
N LEU A 190 -1.35 -44.31 32.80
CA LEU A 190 0.00 -43.73 32.93
C LEU A 190 -0.02 -42.22 33.06
N TRP A 191 -0.77 -41.56 32.18
CA TRP A 191 -0.90 -40.11 32.24
C TRP A 191 -1.53 -39.71 33.58
N ARG A 192 -2.58 -40.39 34.03
CA ARG A 192 -3.20 -40.17 35.34
C ARG A 192 -2.23 -40.42 36.50
N VAL A 193 -1.44 -41.49 36.48
CA VAL A 193 -0.45 -41.80 37.52
C VAL A 193 0.69 -40.78 37.55
N LEU A 194 1.23 -40.40 36.38
CA LEU A 194 2.35 -39.47 36.30
C LEU A 194 1.92 -38.01 36.53
N SER A 195 0.79 -37.57 35.97
CA SER A 195 0.25 -36.20 36.21
C SER A 195 -0.26 -36.00 37.63
N ALA A 196 -0.58 -37.07 38.36
CA ALA A 196 -0.83 -37.00 39.80
C ALA A 196 0.46 -36.90 40.63
N ARG A 197 1.61 -37.32 40.08
CA ARG A 197 2.92 -37.30 40.75
C ARG A 197 3.75 -36.04 40.42
N TYR A 198 3.55 -35.45 39.25
CA TYR A 198 4.36 -34.36 38.71
C TYR A 198 3.51 -33.25 38.10
N ASP A 199 4.01 -32.02 38.11
CA ASP A 199 3.34 -30.92 37.41
C ASP A 199 3.26 -31.22 35.91
N SER A 200 2.13 -30.88 35.29
CA SER A 200 1.80 -31.36 33.95
C SER A 200 1.27 -30.26 33.03
N PHE A 201 1.58 -30.39 31.74
CA PHE A 201 1.06 -29.54 30.67
C PHE A 201 0.64 -30.43 29.50
N ILE A 202 -0.47 -30.10 28.83
CA ILE A 202 -1.04 -30.92 27.75
C ILE A 202 -1.15 -30.10 26.47
N PHE A 203 -0.77 -30.70 25.36
CA PHE A 203 -1.12 -30.27 24.01
C PHE A 203 -2.20 -31.20 23.45
N PRO A 204 -3.42 -30.70 23.16
CA PRO A 204 -4.54 -31.53 22.72
C PRO A 204 -4.56 -31.81 21.20
N HIS A 205 -3.50 -31.49 20.47
CA HIS A 205 -3.39 -31.73 19.02
C HIS A 205 -2.45 -32.92 18.75
N GLY A 206 -2.32 -33.40 17.50
CA GLY A 206 -1.33 -34.43 17.15
C GLY A 206 -1.48 -35.82 17.81
N GLU A 207 -2.70 -36.23 18.17
CA GLU A 207 -3.02 -37.39 19.04
C GLU A 207 -2.68 -37.20 20.53
N GLY A 208 -2.41 -35.95 20.93
CA GLY A 208 -2.20 -35.56 22.31
C GLY A 208 -0.75 -35.78 22.77
N LEU A 209 -0.17 -34.72 23.35
CA LEU A 209 1.15 -34.75 23.99
C LEU A 209 1.05 -34.19 25.41
N GLY A 210 1.37 -35.04 26.37
CA GLY A 210 1.57 -34.69 27.76
C GLY A 210 3.04 -34.38 28.04
N VAL A 211 3.28 -33.33 28.83
CA VAL A 211 4.60 -32.90 29.27
C VAL A 211 4.59 -32.86 30.79
N LEU A 212 5.59 -33.45 31.44
CA LEU A 212 5.67 -33.56 32.89
C LEU A 212 7.01 -33.05 33.41
N ALA A 213 6.92 -32.34 34.52
CA ALA A 213 8.03 -31.82 35.29
C ALA A 213 8.54 -32.84 36.32
N ALA A 214 9.41 -33.78 35.92
CA ALA A 214 9.84 -34.86 36.81
C ALA A 214 11.01 -34.50 37.73
N GLY A 215 11.88 -33.60 37.29
CA GLY A 215 13.02 -33.13 38.07
C GLY A 215 12.68 -32.06 39.10
N ALA A 216 13.30 -32.10 40.29
CA ALA A 216 13.17 -31.04 41.31
C ALA A 216 13.83 -29.69 40.93
N GLN A 217 14.63 -29.66 39.86
CA GLN A 217 15.47 -28.54 39.41
C GLN A 217 15.24 -28.19 37.94
N ILE A 218 13.98 -28.07 37.52
CA ILE A 218 13.64 -27.65 36.15
C ILE A 218 14.08 -26.20 35.91
N ALA A 219 14.74 -25.99 34.78
CA ALA A 219 15.24 -24.68 34.35
C ALA A 219 14.09 -23.65 34.25
N ALA A 220 14.36 -22.40 34.65
CA ALA A 220 13.36 -21.34 34.71
C ALA A 220 12.50 -21.17 33.43
N PRO A 221 13.06 -21.25 32.20
CA PRO A 221 12.25 -21.14 30.98
C PRO A 221 11.23 -22.27 30.79
N LEU A 222 11.52 -23.46 31.31
CA LEU A 222 10.62 -24.62 31.27
C LEU A 222 9.60 -24.59 32.40
N ARG A 223 9.97 -24.02 33.56
CA ARG A 223 9.06 -23.91 34.71
C ARG A 223 7.82 -23.08 34.39
N ALA A 224 7.96 -22.07 33.54
CA ALA A 224 6.86 -21.26 33.03
C ALA A 224 5.77 -22.04 32.26
N LEU A 225 6.09 -23.25 31.77
CA LEU A 225 5.11 -24.13 31.14
C LEU A 225 4.15 -24.75 32.19
N PHE A 226 4.66 -25.08 33.38
CA PHE A 226 3.94 -25.84 34.40
C PHE A 226 3.24 -24.96 35.44
N ASP A 227 3.78 -23.77 35.69
CA ASP A 227 3.22 -22.77 36.60
C ASP A 227 2.80 -21.51 35.81
N PRO A 228 1.85 -21.61 34.85
CA PRO A 228 1.33 -20.42 34.19
C PRO A 228 0.62 -19.57 35.25
N PRO A 229 0.96 -18.29 35.43
CA PRO A 229 0.48 -17.48 36.54
C PRO A 229 -1.03 -17.25 36.46
N GLY A 230 -1.86 -18.17 36.96
CA GLY A 230 -3.33 -18.04 37.08
C GLY A 230 -4.11 -17.68 35.79
N ASP A 231 -3.46 -17.60 34.63
CA ASP A 231 -4.00 -17.09 33.38
C ASP A 231 -4.22 -18.23 32.39
N GLU A 232 -5.44 -18.78 32.39
CA GLU A 232 -5.86 -19.84 31.46
C GLU A 232 -5.66 -19.44 29.98
N ASN A 233 -5.68 -18.14 29.66
CA ASN A 233 -5.43 -17.66 28.30
C ASN A 233 -3.99 -17.89 27.87
N MET A 234 -3.02 -17.80 28.79
CA MET A 234 -1.60 -17.98 28.51
C MET A 234 -1.27 -19.43 28.16
N ARG A 235 -1.89 -20.37 28.91
CA ARG A 235 -1.86 -21.81 28.60
C ARG A 235 -2.42 -22.09 27.21
N GLN A 236 -3.58 -21.51 26.88
CA GLN A 236 -4.21 -21.66 25.56
C GLN A 236 -3.35 -21.06 24.44
N ASN A 237 -2.71 -19.91 24.67
CA ASN A 237 -1.82 -19.27 23.69
C ASN A 237 -0.61 -20.14 23.36
N ILE A 238 0.03 -20.75 24.36
CA ILE A 238 1.14 -21.71 24.14
C ILE A 238 0.65 -22.92 23.35
N GLN A 239 -0.50 -23.50 23.74
CA GLN A 239 -1.10 -24.64 23.05
C GLN A 239 -1.39 -24.33 21.58
N MET A 240 -1.99 -23.17 21.30
CA MET A 240 -2.34 -22.72 19.94
C MET A 240 -1.09 -22.43 19.09
N ALA A 241 -0.06 -21.81 19.67
CA ALA A 241 1.18 -21.49 18.95
C ALA A 241 1.85 -22.76 18.41
N PHE A 242 2.09 -23.76 19.27
CA PHE A 242 2.69 -25.01 18.83
C PHE A 242 1.75 -25.86 17.97
N ALA A 243 0.43 -25.83 18.20
CA ALA A 243 -0.54 -26.50 17.33
C ALA A 243 -0.51 -25.97 15.89
N ARG A 244 -0.37 -24.65 15.72
CA ARG A 244 -0.30 -24.02 14.40
C ARG A 244 0.99 -24.40 13.67
N LEU A 245 2.14 -24.25 14.35
CA LEU A 245 3.44 -24.64 13.80
C LEU A 245 3.46 -26.14 13.40
N GLY A 246 2.90 -27.00 14.24
CA GLY A 246 2.81 -28.44 14.01
C GLY A 246 1.95 -28.81 12.81
N ARG A 247 0.78 -28.17 12.68
CA ARG A 247 -0.17 -28.43 11.59
C ARG A 247 0.41 -28.04 10.24
N ASP A 248 1.05 -26.88 10.16
CA ASP A 248 1.69 -26.40 8.93
C ASP A 248 2.78 -27.38 8.48
N LEU A 249 3.54 -27.92 9.43
CA LEU A 249 4.57 -28.92 9.16
C LEU A 249 4.00 -30.26 8.66
N LYS A 250 2.92 -30.77 9.28
CA LYS A 250 2.26 -32.01 8.86
C LYS A 250 1.63 -31.89 7.47
N LEU A 251 1.00 -30.76 7.16
CA LEU A 251 0.43 -30.47 5.84
C LEU A 251 1.48 -30.50 4.73
N ALA A 252 2.67 -29.93 5.00
CA ALA A 252 3.79 -29.95 4.07
C ALA A 252 4.34 -31.37 3.78
N ARG A 253 4.08 -32.36 4.66
CA ARG A 253 4.68 -33.71 4.62
C ARG A 253 3.68 -34.86 4.38
N THR A 254 2.40 -34.57 4.15
CA THR A 254 1.41 -35.60 3.79
C THR A 254 1.75 -36.28 2.45
N PRO A 255 1.48 -37.59 2.26
CA PRO A 255 1.88 -38.35 1.05
C PRO A 255 1.41 -37.75 -0.28
N LYS A 256 0.28 -37.02 -0.26
CA LYS A 256 -0.25 -36.30 -1.42
C LYS A 256 0.62 -35.10 -1.83
N ALA A 257 1.30 -34.46 -0.88
CA ALA A 257 2.27 -33.39 -1.13
C ALA A 257 3.61 -33.94 -1.63
N LEU A 258 4.06 -35.10 -1.12
CA LEU A 258 5.31 -35.76 -1.54
C LEU A 258 5.23 -36.40 -2.93
N GLN A 259 4.08 -36.96 -3.34
CA GLN A 259 3.86 -37.42 -4.72
C GLN A 259 3.87 -36.25 -5.72
N THR A 260 3.39 -35.09 -5.28
CA THR A 260 3.44 -33.86 -6.08
C THR A 260 4.86 -33.30 -6.16
N ALA A 261 5.63 -33.35 -5.07
CA ALA A 261 7.02 -32.88 -5.03
C ALA A 261 7.99 -33.76 -5.84
N HIS A 262 7.83 -35.08 -5.83
CA HIS A 262 8.71 -35.98 -6.61
C HIS A 262 8.42 -35.90 -8.11
N ALA A 263 7.15 -35.75 -8.51
CA ALA A 263 6.80 -35.44 -9.90
C ALA A 263 7.38 -34.08 -10.35
N VAL A 264 7.37 -33.08 -9.46
CA VAL A 264 7.94 -31.74 -9.71
C VAL A 264 9.48 -31.73 -9.70
N GLU A 265 10.17 -32.58 -8.93
CA GLU A 265 11.64 -32.66 -8.97
C GLU A 265 12.15 -33.35 -10.23
N THR A 266 11.45 -34.40 -10.69
CA THR A 266 11.84 -35.12 -11.92
C THR A 266 11.51 -34.29 -13.17
N ALA A 267 10.38 -33.57 -13.16
CA ALA A 267 10.07 -32.55 -14.18
C ALA A 267 11.00 -31.34 -14.07
N GLY A 268 11.31 -30.90 -12.86
CA GLY A 268 12.15 -29.74 -12.56
C GLY A 268 13.59 -29.91 -13.00
N ALA A 269 14.19 -31.09 -12.89
CA ALA A 269 15.56 -31.33 -13.40
C ALA A 269 15.64 -31.24 -14.94
N ALA A 270 14.66 -31.82 -15.65
CA ALA A 270 14.57 -31.73 -17.11
C ALA A 270 14.22 -30.31 -17.58
N GLN A 271 13.37 -29.60 -16.82
CA GLN A 271 12.95 -28.24 -17.11
C GLN A 271 14.04 -27.23 -16.74
N MET A 272 14.92 -27.49 -15.75
CA MET A 272 16.06 -26.64 -15.42
C MET A 272 17.14 -26.66 -16.50
N ASP A 273 17.38 -27.82 -17.12
CA ASP A 273 18.34 -27.94 -18.23
C ASP A 273 17.77 -27.34 -19.52
N ALA A 274 16.48 -27.55 -19.81
CA ALA A 274 15.80 -26.86 -20.91
C ALA A 274 15.72 -25.33 -20.68
N LEU A 275 15.46 -24.88 -19.44
CA LEU A 275 15.43 -23.47 -19.08
C LEU A 275 16.82 -22.87 -19.10
N ARG A 276 17.89 -23.60 -18.74
CA ARG A 276 19.28 -23.14 -18.91
C ARG A 276 19.65 -22.96 -20.37
N ASP A 277 19.21 -23.84 -21.24
CA ASP A 277 19.45 -23.76 -22.69
C ASP A 277 18.67 -22.61 -23.32
N VAL A 278 17.39 -22.46 -22.97
CA VAL A 278 16.56 -21.34 -23.41
C VAL A 278 17.05 -20.01 -22.83
N THR A 279 17.45 -19.97 -21.56
CA THR A 279 17.99 -18.75 -20.93
C THR A 279 19.34 -18.38 -21.53
N ARG A 280 20.20 -19.34 -21.84
CA ARG A 280 21.47 -19.10 -22.55
C ARG A 280 21.22 -18.56 -23.96
N ALA A 281 20.32 -19.17 -24.73
CA ALA A 281 19.94 -18.68 -26.06
C ALA A 281 19.30 -17.27 -25.98
N ARG A 282 18.47 -17.02 -24.96
CA ARG A 282 17.79 -15.72 -24.76
C ARG A 282 18.75 -14.66 -24.25
N VAL A 283 19.75 -15.00 -23.44
CA VAL A 283 20.85 -14.11 -23.04
C VAL A 283 21.73 -13.77 -24.23
N GLU A 284 21.99 -14.71 -25.14
CA GLU A 284 22.74 -14.44 -26.38
C GLU A 284 21.96 -13.53 -27.33
N VAL A 285 20.65 -13.77 -27.51
CA VAL A 285 19.76 -12.91 -28.30
C VAL A 285 19.64 -11.52 -27.66
N LEU A 286 19.44 -11.43 -26.35
CA LEU A 286 19.37 -10.15 -25.63
C LEU A 286 20.71 -9.43 -25.60
N ALA A 287 21.83 -10.14 -25.57
CA ALA A 287 23.17 -9.54 -25.68
C ALA A 287 23.41 -8.99 -27.10
N ALA A 288 22.95 -9.69 -28.14
CA ALA A 288 23.00 -9.22 -29.52
C ALA A 288 22.06 -8.01 -29.73
N GLU A 289 20.85 -8.05 -29.19
CA GLU A 289 19.88 -6.94 -29.24
C GLU A 289 20.39 -5.73 -28.45
N ALA A 290 20.96 -5.93 -27.27
CA ALA A 290 21.57 -4.87 -26.48
C ALA A 290 22.82 -4.27 -27.17
N ALA A 291 23.61 -5.08 -27.88
CA ALA A 291 24.72 -4.59 -28.69
C ALA A 291 24.21 -3.76 -29.90
N ARG A 292 23.13 -4.20 -30.54
CA ARG A 292 22.46 -3.47 -31.62
C ARG A 292 21.87 -2.15 -31.13
N LEU A 293 21.15 -2.16 -30.00
CA LEU A 293 20.59 -0.97 -29.37
C LEU A 293 21.67 0.00 -28.88
N ARG A 294 22.80 -0.49 -28.35
CA ARG A 294 23.95 0.36 -28.02
C ARG A 294 24.57 1.00 -29.25
N THR A 295 24.53 0.33 -30.40
CA THR A 295 24.99 0.89 -31.68
C THR A 295 24.03 1.95 -32.17
N LEU A 296 22.72 1.66 -32.15
CA LEU A 296 21.66 2.62 -32.50
C LEU A 296 21.66 3.86 -31.58
N LEU A 297 21.82 3.68 -30.26
CA LEU A 297 21.96 4.79 -29.31
C LEU A 297 23.22 5.62 -29.56
N ARG A 298 24.31 5.01 -30.00
CA ARG A 298 25.52 5.74 -30.40
C ARG A 298 25.33 6.51 -31.70
N GLU A 299 24.60 5.94 -32.66
CA GLU A 299 24.25 6.60 -33.92
C GLU A 299 23.26 7.75 -33.67
N GLU A 300 22.25 7.56 -32.82
CA GLU A 300 21.29 8.58 -32.44
C GLU A 300 21.94 9.67 -31.58
N ALA A 301 22.81 9.31 -30.64
CA ALA A 301 23.62 10.27 -29.87
C ALA A 301 24.59 11.07 -30.78
N ALA A 302 25.14 10.43 -31.82
CA ALA A 302 25.96 11.13 -32.81
C ALA A 302 25.12 12.06 -33.69
N GLN A 303 23.91 11.66 -34.08
CA GLN A 303 22.98 12.51 -34.83
C GLN A 303 22.49 13.68 -33.99
N THR A 304 22.13 13.47 -32.72
CA THR A 304 21.75 14.54 -31.79
C THR A 304 22.92 15.47 -31.50
N ALA A 305 24.13 14.96 -31.29
CA ALA A 305 25.31 15.80 -31.14
C ALA A 305 25.60 16.62 -32.41
N THR A 306 25.36 16.05 -33.60
CA THR A 306 25.50 16.79 -34.88
C THR A 306 24.42 17.86 -35.02
N LEU A 307 23.17 17.55 -34.71
CA LEU A 307 22.05 18.50 -34.71
C LEU A 307 22.22 19.60 -33.66
N GLU A 308 22.76 19.30 -32.48
CA GLU A 308 23.11 20.29 -31.46
C GLU A 308 24.23 21.21 -31.92
N LEU A 309 25.24 20.67 -32.63
CA LEU A 309 26.31 21.47 -33.20
C LEU A 309 25.81 22.36 -34.35
N GLU A 310 24.90 21.85 -35.19
CA GLU A 310 24.20 22.62 -36.23
C GLU A 310 23.27 23.68 -35.62
N LEU A 311 22.57 23.37 -34.53
CA LEU A 311 21.73 24.30 -33.79
C LEU A 311 22.56 25.40 -33.14
N LEU A 312 23.68 25.06 -32.50
CA LEU A 312 24.63 26.02 -31.92
C LEU A 312 25.28 26.89 -33.00
N GLN A 313 25.58 26.34 -34.18
CA GLN A 313 26.08 27.11 -35.32
C GLN A 313 24.99 28.04 -35.89
N SER A 314 23.75 27.58 -35.97
CA SER A 314 22.59 28.34 -36.41
C SER A 314 22.23 29.46 -35.43
N GLU A 315 22.27 29.20 -34.11
CA GLU A 315 22.12 30.19 -33.05
C GLU A 315 23.24 31.23 -33.08
N ARG A 316 24.48 30.82 -33.34
CA ARG A 316 25.62 31.74 -33.48
C ARG A 316 25.50 32.60 -34.74
N GLN A 317 24.98 32.07 -35.85
CA GLN A 317 24.62 32.83 -37.05
C GLN A 317 23.45 33.79 -36.79
N LEU A 318 22.41 33.35 -36.07
CA LEU A 318 21.28 34.18 -35.64
C LEU A 318 21.72 35.29 -34.71
N LEU A 319 22.61 35.04 -33.75
CA LEU A 319 23.19 36.05 -32.86
C LEU A 319 24.05 37.06 -33.62
N GLN A 320 24.83 36.61 -34.62
CA GLN A 320 25.57 37.51 -35.52
C GLN A 320 24.64 38.32 -36.45
N GLN A 321 23.52 37.75 -36.90
CA GLN A 321 22.49 38.45 -37.68
C GLN A 321 21.70 39.45 -36.82
N VAL A 322 21.39 39.11 -35.57
CA VAL A 322 20.71 39.99 -34.59
C VAL A 322 21.63 41.14 -34.15
N GLN A 323 22.93 40.89 -34.01
CA GLN A 323 23.92 41.97 -33.78
C GLN A 323 24.06 42.90 -34.99
N ARG A 324 23.93 42.40 -36.23
CA ARG A 324 23.84 43.23 -37.44
C ARG A 324 22.50 43.96 -37.60
N MET A 325 21.41 43.41 -37.07
CA MET A 325 20.05 44.00 -37.13
C MET A 325 19.76 45.05 -36.03
N ARG A 326 20.69 45.30 -35.10
CA ARG A 326 20.55 46.39 -34.10
C ARG A 326 20.70 47.80 -34.68
N SER A 327 20.97 47.94 -35.97
CA SER A 327 20.74 49.16 -36.74
C SER A 327 19.60 48.93 -37.74
N VAL A 328 18.56 49.77 -37.67
CA VAL A 328 17.41 49.96 -38.59
C VAL A 328 16.05 49.37 -38.13
N PRO A 329 15.41 49.91 -37.06
CA PRO A 329 14.02 49.62 -36.71
C PRO A 329 12.96 50.59 -37.32
N TRP A 330 13.04 50.94 -38.62
CA TRP A 330 12.00 51.78 -39.28
C TRP A 330 11.34 51.10 -40.51
N LEU A 331 12.06 50.27 -41.28
CA LEU A 331 11.54 49.70 -42.54
C LEU A 331 10.58 48.50 -42.37
N LEU A 332 10.80 47.64 -41.36
CA LEU A 332 10.00 46.41 -41.20
C LEU A 332 8.58 46.66 -40.67
N ARG A 333 8.32 47.81 -40.03
CA ARG A 333 6.96 48.25 -39.67
C ARG A 333 6.11 48.64 -40.88
N GLN A 334 6.73 48.95 -42.03
CA GLN A 334 6.03 49.33 -43.27
C GLN A 334 5.60 48.09 -44.09
N MET A 335 6.40 47.02 -44.11
CA MET A 335 6.12 45.85 -44.97
C MET A 335 5.04 44.90 -44.41
N ALA A 336 4.89 44.82 -43.08
CA ALA A 336 3.86 43.99 -42.46
C ALA A 336 2.42 44.53 -42.66
N LYS A 337 2.27 45.83 -42.98
CA LYS A 337 0.97 46.43 -43.35
C LYS A 337 0.47 45.99 -44.72
N THR A 338 1.34 45.59 -45.64
CA THR A 338 0.98 45.29 -47.04
C THR A 338 0.66 43.81 -47.28
N LEU A 339 1.30 42.89 -46.55
CA LEU A 339 1.08 41.45 -46.71
C LEU A 339 -0.21 40.95 -46.05
N TYR A 340 -0.67 41.60 -44.98
CA TYR A 340 -1.92 41.25 -44.29
C TYR A 340 -3.20 41.71 -45.04
N ALA A 341 -3.06 42.64 -46.00
CA ALA A 341 -4.18 43.13 -46.82
C ALA A 341 -4.49 42.22 -48.03
N GLY A 342 -3.49 41.54 -48.58
CA GLY A 342 -3.63 40.71 -49.79
C GLY A 342 -4.38 39.40 -49.59
N GLN A 343 -4.21 38.74 -48.43
CA GLN A 343 -4.84 37.43 -48.17
C GLN A 343 -6.33 37.53 -47.84
N ARG A 344 -6.83 38.67 -47.34
CA ARG A 344 -8.28 38.89 -47.10
C ARG A 344 -9.10 39.01 -48.39
N GLN A 345 -8.52 39.54 -49.48
CA GLN A 345 -9.27 39.69 -50.74
C GLN A 345 -9.45 38.36 -51.49
N LEU A 346 -8.47 37.44 -51.40
CA LEU A 346 -8.53 36.14 -52.07
C LEU A 346 -9.56 35.19 -51.41
N LEU A 347 -9.59 35.14 -50.07
CA LEU A 347 -10.55 34.33 -49.32
C LEU A 347 -12.00 34.83 -49.48
N SER A 348 -12.20 36.13 -49.69
CA SER A 348 -13.53 36.71 -49.94
C SER A 348 -14.11 36.37 -51.31
N ARG A 349 -13.27 36.08 -52.30
CA ARG A 349 -13.67 35.71 -53.67
C ARG A 349 -14.01 34.23 -53.81
N VAL A 350 -13.27 33.36 -53.12
CA VAL A 350 -13.52 31.90 -53.12
C VAL A 350 -14.81 31.55 -52.36
N ALA A 351 -15.11 32.26 -51.26
CA ALA A 351 -16.35 32.08 -50.51
C ALA A 351 -17.62 32.50 -51.29
N LYS A 352 -17.48 33.39 -52.30
CA LYS A 352 -18.59 33.82 -53.17
C LYS A 352 -18.86 32.86 -54.33
N LEU A 353 -17.91 32.00 -54.70
CA LEU A 353 -18.07 31.08 -55.85
C LEU A 353 -18.76 29.75 -55.50
N PHE A 354 -18.80 29.34 -54.23
CA PHE A 354 -19.26 27.99 -53.83
C PHE A 354 -20.49 27.94 -52.91
N GLY A 355 -21.19 29.06 -52.67
CA GLY A 355 -22.53 29.03 -52.08
C GLY A 355 -22.68 28.37 -50.69
N VAL A 356 -21.62 28.28 -49.87
CA VAL A 356 -21.70 27.64 -48.55
C VAL A 356 -22.12 28.65 -47.48
N ARG A 357 -23.41 28.68 -47.13
CA ARG A 357 -23.94 29.34 -45.93
C ARG A 357 -24.09 28.32 -44.79
N THR A 358 -23.05 28.07 -43.98
CA THR A 358 -23.26 27.31 -42.72
C THR A 358 -22.19 27.45 -41.63
N ALA A 359 -20.88 27.54 -41.93
CA ALA A 359 -19.85 27.54 -40.86
C ALA A 359 -19.60 28.91 -40.19
N THR A 360 -19.58 30.00 -40.96
CA THR A 360 -19.26 31.36 -40.44
C THR A 360 -20.38 31.98 -39.60
N TYR A 361 -21.64 31.56 -39.82
CA TYR A 361 -22.80 32.07 -39.08
C TYR A 361 -22.89 31.47 -37.66
N VAL A 362 -22.61 30.18 -37.50
CA VAL A 362 -22.64 29.49 -36.19
C VAL A 362 -21.51 30.00 -35.28
N LEU A 363 -20.30 30.18 -35.82
CA LEU A 363 -19.17 30.77 -35.10
C LEU A 363 -19.44 32.21 -34.65
N ALA A 364 -20.00 33.06 -35.52
CA ALA A 364 -20.36 34.44 -35.16
C ALA A 364 -21.49 34.50 -34.10
N LYS A 365 -22.46 33.58 -34.16
CA LYS A 365 -23.55 33.48 -33.19
C LYS A 365 -23.05 32.98 -31.82
N ASN A 366 -22.18 31.98 -31.81
CA ASN A 366 -21.60 31.41 -30.60
C ASN A 366 -20.64 32.37 -29.91
N ARG A 367 -19.82 33.10 -30.69
CA ARG A 367 -18.97 34.18 -30.20
C ARG A 367 -19.79 35.26 -29.49
N ARG A 368 -20.85 35.79 -30.13
CA ARG A 368 -21.72 36.80 -29.51
C ARG A 368 -22.36 36.34 -28.20
N ARG A 369 -22.69 35.05 -28.07
CA ARG A 369 -23.26 34.49 -26.84
C ARG A 369 -22.26 34.47 -25.68
N LEU A 370 -21.00 34.13 -25.95
CA LEU A 370 -19.95 34.13 -24.92
C LEU A 370 -19.48 35.54 -24.55
N GLU A 371 -19.42 36.47 -25.52
CA GLU A 371 -19.10 37.88 -25.27
C GLU A 371 -20.12 38.56 -24.33
N GLN A 372 -21.35 38.04 -24.25
CA GLN A 372 -22.44 38.60 -23.45
C GLN A 372 -22.58 38.00 -22.05
N THR A 373 -21.79 36.98 -21.69
CA THR A 373 -22.06 36.14 -20.49
C THR A 373 -20.93 36.12 -19.48
N ASN A 374 -19.81 36.82 -19.71
CA ASN A 374 -18.61 36.84 -18.85
C ASN A 374 -18.03 35.44 -18.51
N LEU A 375 -18.46 34.39 -19.21
CA LEU A 375 -17.99 33.03 -19.01
C LEU A 375 -16.64 32.76 -19.68
N PHE A 376 -16.14 33.68 -20.51
CA PHE A 376 -14.80 33.64 -21.08
C PHE A 376 -13.98 34.83 -20.58
N ASP A 377 -12.83 34.56 -19.95
CA ASP A 377 -11.94 35.59 -19.43
C ASP A 377 -10.70 35.74 -20.32
N PRO A 378 -10.63 36.77 -21.19
CA PRO A 378 -9.52 36.95 -22.12
C PRO A 378 -8.19 37.26 -21.41
N VAL A 379 -8.22 37.88 -20.23
CA VAL A 379 -7.01 38.22 -19.47
C VAL A 379 -6.44 36.97 -18.81
N TYR A 380 -7.30 36.16 -18.18
CA TYR A 380 -6.91 34.84 -17.67
C TYR A 380 -6.35 33.96 -18.78
N TYR A 381 -7.05 33.89 -19.92
CA TYR A 381 -6.69 33.01 -21.02
C TYR A 381 -5.31 33.36 -21.60
N LEU A 382 -5.02 34.64 -21.86
CA LEU A 382 -3.71 35.07 -22.37
C LEU A 382 -2.58 34.93 -21.34
N ARG A 383 -2.88 35.07 -20.05
CA ARG A 383 -1.90 34.85 -18.98
C ARG A 383 -1.56 33.36 -18.81
N ARG A 384 -2.57 32.49 -18.93
CA ARG A 384 -2.42 31.03 -18.83
C ARG A 384 -1.77 30.44 -20.07
N TYR A 385 -1.99 31.04 -21.23
CA TYR A 385 -1.52 30.59 -22.54
C TYR A 385 -0.73 31.69 -23.28
N PRO A 386 0.55 31.94 -22.88
CA PRO A 386 1.38 33.01 -23.45
C PRO A 386 1.66 32.84 -24.95
N ASP A 387 1.60 31.61 -25.46
CA ASP A 387 1.71 31.26 -26.88
C ASP A 387 0.65 31.96 -27.73
N VAL A 388 -0.59 32.06 -27.21
CA VAL A 388 -1.70 32.75 -27.89
C VAL A 388 -1.47 34.27 -27.92
N GLY A 389 -0.93 34.82 -26.82
CA GLY A 389 -0.58 36.25 -26.73
C GLY A 389 0.59 36.64 -27.63
N ALA A 390 1.62 35.80 -27.72
CA ALA A 390 2.77 36.00 -28.60
C ALA A 390 2.37 35.92 -30.09
N ALA A 391 1.38 35.11 -30.43
CA ALA A 391 0.83 34.99 -31.78
C ALA A 391 -0.12 36.15 -32.17
N GLY A 392 -0.52 37.01 -31.22
CA GLY A 392 -1.44 38.13 -31.47
C GLY A 392 -2.85 37.70 -31.91
N ILE A 393 -3.24 36.44 -31.61
CA ILE A 393 -4.55 35.89 -31.96
C ILE A 393 -5.56 36.34 -30.90
N ASP A 394 -6.77 36.72 -31.33
CA ASP A 394 -7.86 37.03 -30.42
C ASP A 394 -8.21 35.78 -29.56
N PRO A 395 -8.16 35.88 -28.21
CA PRO A 395 -8.21 34.72 -27.32
C PRO A 395 -9.54 33.97 -27.38
N LEU A 396 -10.66 34.68 -27.57
CA LEU A 396 -11.98 34.04 -27.68
C LEU A 396 -12.12 33.27 -29.01
N THR A 397 -11.60 33.83 -30.10
CA THR A 397 -11.52 33.12 -31.40
C THR A 397 -10.69 31.86 -31.26
N HIS A 398 -9.50 31.98 -30.65
CA HIS A 398 -8.63 30.85 -30.42
C HIS A 398 -9.32 29.76 -29.60
N TYR A 399 -10.02 30.11 -28.52
CA TYR A 399 -10.71 29.14 -27.69
C TYR A 399 -11.83 28.38 -28.43
N LEU A 400 -12.60 29.09 -29.25
CA LEU A 400 -13.68 28.50 -30.03
C LEU A 400 -13.18 27.56 -31.14
N ASP A 401 -12.09 27.93 -31.81
CA ASP A 401 -11.57 27.18 -32.97
C ASP A 401 -10.65 26.02 -32.57
N HIS A 402 -9.84 26.20 -31.52
CA HIS A 402 -8.76 25.28 -31.13
C HIS A 402 -8.75 24.97 -29.62
N GLY A 403 -8.83 26.01 -28.78
CA GLY A 403 -8.54 25.88 -27.35
C GLY A 403 -9.43 24.87 -26.62
N ALA A 404 -10.71 24.80 -26.94
CA ALA A 404 -11.61 23.81 -26.35
C ALA A 404 -11.22 22.36 -26.71
N LYS A 405 -10.76 22.10 -27.94
CA LYS A 405 -10.33 20.77 -28.41
C LYS A 405 -9.01 20.35 -27.76
N ASP A 406 -8.12 21.31 -27.54
CA ASP A 406 -6.85 21.10 -26.84
C ASP A 406 -7.03 20.91 -25.32
N GLY A 407 -8.27 21.11 -24.83
CA GLY A 407 -8.61 21.04 -23.41
C GLY A 407 -8.10 22.23 -22.60
N ARG A 408 -7.96 23.42 -23.22
CA ARG A 408 -7.58 24.66 -22.55
C ARG A 408 -8.77 25.24 -21.76
N ASP A 409 -8.51 25.89 -20.63
CA ASP A 409 -9.55 26.38 -19.73
C ASP A 409 -9.94 27.84 -20.06
N PRO A 410 -11.24 28.15 -20.25
CA PRO A 410 -11.70 29.48 -20.66
C PRO A 410 -11.73 30.51 -19.53
N ASN A 411 -11.78 30.06 -18.28
CA ASN A 411 -11.82 30.89 -17.08
C ASN A 411 -11.33 30.07 -15.85
N PRO A 412 -11.08 30.71 -14.69
CA PRO A 412 -10.54 30.03 -13.50
C PRO A 412 -11.45 29.00 -12.82
N ALA A 413 -12.75 28.97 -13.12
CA ALA A 413 -13.75 28.12 -12.45
C ALA A 413 -14.45 27.14 -13.42
N PHE A 414 -13.93 27.02 -14.64
CA PHE A 414 -14.39 26.08 -15.67
C PHE A 414 -13.20 25.28 -16.19
N GLN A 415 -13.21 23.97 -15.96
CA GLN A 415 -12.12 23.07 -16.35
C GLN A 415 -12.56 22.23 -17.55
N THR A 416 -11.99 22.50 -18.73
CA THR A 416 -12.50 21.95 -19.99
C THR A 416 -12.36 20.43 -20.04
N ARG A 417 -11.21 19.89 -19.65
CA ARG A 417 -10.98 18.43 -19.64
C ARG A 417 -11.87 17.73 -18.63
N TRP A 418 -11.93 18.27 -17.41
CA TRP A 418 -12.75 17.71 -16.35
C TRP A 418 -14.25 17.70 -16.72
N TYR A 419 -14.76 18.79 -17.29
CA TYR A 419 -16.17 18.91 -17.67
C TYR A 419 -16.56 17.88 -18.73
N VAL A 420 -15.70 17.66 -19.74
CA VAL A 420 -15.93 16.68 -20.81
C VAL A 420 -15.81 15.24 -20.31
N THR A 421 -14.88 14.97 -19.38
CA THR A 421 -14.78 13.66 -18.71
C THR A 421 -15.98 13.37 -17.81
N ARG A 422 -16.49 14.37 -17.10
CA ARG A 422 -17.60 14.23 -16.16
C ARG A 422 -18.95 14.10 -16.87
N TYR A 423 -19.10 14.72 -18.04
CA TYR A 423 -20.33 14.71 -18.85
C TYR A 423 -20.04 14.20 -20.27
N PRO A 424 -19.97 12.88 -20.47
CA PRO A 424 -19.63 12.26 -21.76
C PRO A 424 -20.61 12.58 -22.91
N ASP A 425 -21.83 13.02 -22.58
CA ASP A 425 -22.83 13.48 -23.56
C ASP A 425 -22.37 14.75 -24.31
N VAL A 426 -21.52 15.57 -23.70
CA VAL A 426 -20.92 16.76 -24.35
C VAL A 426 -19.96 16.35 -25.47
N THR A 427 -19.15 15.31 -25.26
CA THR A 427 -18.24 14.74 -26.26
C THR A 427 -19.03 14.12 -27.41
N THR A 428 -20.13 13.46 -27.08
CA THR A 428 -20.99 12.75 -28.06
C THR A 428 -21.69 13.73 -29.02
N LEU A 429 -21.98 14.95 -28.56
CA LEU A 429 -22.59 16.02 -29.37
C LEU A 429 -21.57 16.84 -30.17
N GLY A 430 -20.25 16.68 -29.90
CA GLY A 430 -19.19 17.47 -30.56
C GLY A 430 -19.28 18.97 -30.28
N GLU A 431 -20.01 19.39 -29.25
CA GLU A 431 -20.23 20.79 -28.91
C GLU A 431 -19.04 21.37 -28.12
N ASN A 432 -18.81 22.68 -28.24
CA ASN A 432 -17.81 23.35 -27.39
C ASN A 432 -18.27 23.26 -25.91
N PRO A 433 -17.42 22.78 -24.98
CA PRO A 433 -17.82 22.51 -23.60
C PRO A 433 -18.39 23.73 -22.85
N LEU A 434 -17.83 24.93 -23.08
CA LEU A 434 -18.30 26.16 -22.46
C LEU A 434 -19.65 26.62 -23.04
N LEU A 435 -19.87 26.42 -24.35
CA LEU A 435 -21.16 26.71 -24.97
C LEU A 435 -22.23 25.73 -24.50
N HIS A 436 -21.89 24.45 -24.39
CA HIS A 436 -22.81 23.45 -23.84
C HIS A 436 -23.21 23.81 -22.41
N TYR A 437 -22.24 24.20 -21.56
CA TYR A 437 -22.54 24.69 -20.22
C TYR A 437 -23.47 25.90 -20.23
N LEU A 438 -23.20 26.91 -21.07
CA LEU A 438 -24.03 28.11 -21.16
C LEU A 438 -25.47 27.81 -21.61
N LEU A 439 -25.65 26.91 -22.58
CA LEU A 439 -26.95 26.64 -23.19
C LEU A 439 -27.80 25.65 -22.39
N HIS A 440 -27.15 24.66 -21.77
CA HIS A 440 -27.77 23.50 -21.14
C HIS A 440 -27.26 23.28 -19.71
N GLY A 441 -25.95 23.13 -19.55
CA GLY A 441 -25.33 22.68 -18.31
C GLY A 441 -25.66 23.54 -17.08
N SER A 442 -25.69 24.86 -17.23
CA SER A 442 -26.02 25.78 -16.14
C SER A 442 -27.45 25.60 -15.63
N LYS A 443 -28.43 25.47 -16.52
CA LYS A 443 -29.85 25.25 -16.17
C LYS A 443 -30.10 23.87 -15.57
N GLU A 444 -29.33 22.89 -16.03
CA GLU A 444 -29.35 21.53 -15.49
C GLU A 444 -28.61 21.43 -14.14
N GLY A 445 -27.90 22.50 -13.73
CA GLY A 445 -27.09 22.54 -12.51
C GLY A 445 -25.87 21.61 -12.58
N ARG A 446 -25.33 21.39 -13.77
CA ARG A 446 -24.07 20.65 -13.96
C ARG A 446 -22.91 21.47 -13.45
N MET A 447 -22.01 20.86 -12.69
CA MET A 447 -20.80 21.52 -12.21
C MET A 447 -19.84 21.82 -13.38
N PRO A 448 -19.32 23.04 -13.55
CA PRO A 448 -18.32 23.38 -14.58
C PRO A 448 -16.87 22.98 -14.20
N SER A 449 -16.62 22.76 -12.92
CA SER A 449 -15.36 22.27 -12.34
C SER A 449 -15.63 21.65 -10.96
N PRO A 450 -14.67 20.93 -10.35
CA PRO A 450 -14.77 20.53 -8.95
C PRO A 450 -14.94 21.70 -7.97
N ASP A 451 -14.42 22.88 -8.36
CA ASP A 451 -14.32 24.06 -7.50
C ASP A 451 -15.55 24.98 -7.59
N PHE A 452 -16.56 24.60 -8.38
CA PHE A 452 -17.79 25.37 -8.54
C PHE A 452 -19.03 24.46 -8.64
N ASP A 453 -19.97 24.59 -7.69
CA ASP A 453 -21.26 23.91 -7.69
C ASP A 453 -22.39 24.94 -7.85
N PRO A 454 -23.02 25.02 -9.04
CA PRO A 454 -24.10 25.96 -9.33
C PRO A 454 -25.30 25.85 -8.37
N ARG A 455 -25.66 24.63 -7.96
CA ARG A 455 -26.85 24.40 -7.13
C ARG A 455 -26.58 24.84 -5.70
N TRP A 456 -25.41 24.48 -5.19
CA TRP A 456 -24.97 24.95 -3.89
C TRP A 456 -24.80 26.47 -3.87
N TYR A 457 -24.15 27.05 -4.89
CA TYR A 457 -23.89 28.49 -4.98
C TYR A 457 -25.17 29.31 -4.90
N LEU A 458 -26.23 28.89 -5.62
CA LEU A 458 -27.54 29.54 -5.57
C LEU A 458 -28.26 29.33 -4.23
N SER A 459 -28.09 28.17 -3.59
CA SER A 459 -28.65 27.92 -2.26
C SER A 459 -27.99 28.75 -1.16
N ALA A 460 -26.66 28.96 -1.26
CA ALA A 460 -25.87 29.73 -0.31
C ALA A 460 -25.96 31.25 -0.54
N ASN A 461 -26.42 31.67 -1.72
CA ASN A 461 -26.59 33.07 -2.11
C ASN A 461 -28.01 33.32 -2.64
N PRO A 462 -29.03 33.39 -1.75
CA PRO A 462 -30.43 33.59 -2.16
C PRO A 462 -30.68 34.89 -2.94
N ASP A 463 -29.86 35.91 -2.72
CA ASP A 463 -29.86 37.16 -3.48
C ASP A 463 -29.53 36.94 -4.97
N VAL A 464 -28.58 36.05 -5.26
CA VAL A 464 -28.22 35.67 -6.63
C VAL A 464 -29.30 34.80 -7.27
N ALA A 465 -29.91 33.89 -6.48
CA ALA A 465 -31.03 33.08 -6.94
C ALA A 465 -32.25 33.93 -7.33
N ALA A 466 -32.52 35.02 -6.60
CA ALA A 466 -33.60 35.95 -6.90
C ALA A 466 -33.35 36.79 -8.18
N LEU A 467 -32.08 37.03 -8.54
CA LEU A 467 -31.69 37.78 -9.75
C LEU A 467 -31.83 36.96 -11.04
N GLY A 468 -31.93 35.62 -10.96
CA GLY A 468 -32.07 34.75 -12.12
C GLY A 468 -30.86 34.75 -13.08
N MET A 469 -29.70 35.22 -12.61
CA MET A 469 -28.46 35.23 -13.38
C MET A 469 -27.82 33.84 -13.43
N ASP A 470 -26.97 33.60 -14.44
CA ASP A 470 -26.13 32.41 -14.46
C ASP A 470 -25.17 32.40 -13.25
N PRO A 471 -25.15 31.33 -12.44
CA PRO A 471 -24.40 31.29 -11.19
C PRO A 471 -22.88 31.41 -11.39
N LEU A 472 -22.34 30.79 -12.44
CA LEU A 472 -20.90 30.85 -12.74
C LEU A 472 -20.52 32.25 -13.26
N ALA A 473 -21.36 32.85 -14.11
CA ALA A 473 -21.16 34.22 -14.59
C ALA A 473 -21.20 35.22 -13.44
N HIS A 474 -22.15 35.08 -12.50
CA HIS A 474 -22.21 35.92 -11.31
C HIS A 474 -20.96 35.76 -10.45
N PHE A 475 -20.53 34.51 -10.21
CA PHE A 475 -19.33 34.22 -9.44
C PHE A 475 -18.06 34.82 -10.05
N LEU A 476 -17.87 34.70 -11.36
CA LEU A 476 -16.71 35.26 -12.06
C LEU A 476 -16.72 36.79 -12.09
N SER A 477 -17.89 37.41 -12.18
CA SER A 477 -18.04 38.86 -12.35
C SER A 477 -17.99 39.65 -11.03
N LEU A 478 -18.68 39.14 -10.01
CA LEU A 478 -18.92 39.85 -8.75
C LEU A 478 -18.58 38.97 -7.55
N GLY A 479 -19.09 37.74 -7.54
CA GLY A 479 -19.02 36.86 -6.36
C GLY A 479 -17.60 36.59 -5.87
N ARG A 480 -16.63 36.37 -6.76
CA ARG A 480 -15.22 36.13 -6.40
C ARG A 480 -14.56 37.37 -5.80
N GLY A 481 -14.87 38.57 -6.30
CA GLY A 481 -14.37 39.83 -5.76
C GLY A 481 -15.00 40.19 -4.41
N GLU A 482 -16.24 39.75 -4.19
CA GLU A 482 -16.98 39.87 -2.93
C GLU A 482 -16.59 38.80 -1.88
N GLY A 483 -15.69 37.87 -2.23
CA GLY A 483 -15.25 36.80 -1.33
C GLY A 483 -16.26 35.65 -1.18
N ARG A 484 -17.28 35.56 -2.03
CA ARG A 484 -18.21 34.43 -2.07
C ARG A 484 -17.47 33.19 -2.58
N VAL A 485 -17.87 32.02 -2.12
CA VAL A 485 -17.30 30.72 -2.53
C VAL A 485 -18.17 30.13 -3.63
N GLY A 486 -17.59 29.41 -4.59
CA GLY A 486 -18.28 28.90 -5.78
C GLY A 486 -18.89 27.51 -5.65
N ALA A 487 -18.42 26.73 -4.68
CA ALA A 487 -18.90 25.41 -4.30
C ALA A 487 -18.93 25.38 -2.77
N PRO A 488 -19.57 24.38 -2.12
CA PRO A 488 -19.33 24.20 -0.69
C PRO A 488 -17.82 24.22 -0.50
N LEU A 489 -17.35 25.04 0.42
CA LEU A 489 -16.02 24.82 0.95
C LEU A 489 -16.10 23.40 1.51
N VAL A 490 -15.62 22.43 0.73
CA VAL A 490 -14.97 21.28 1.33
C VAL A 490 -13.85 21.94 2.11
N ASP A 491 -13.99 21.95 3.43
CA ASP A 491 -13.10 22.68 4.32
C ASP A 491 -11.66 22.49 3.84
N ALA A 492 -11.00 23.58 3.45
CA ALA A 492 -9.59 23.54 3.04
C ALA A 492 -8.66 23.24 4.24
N GLU A 493 -9.24 22.92 5.38
CA GLU A 493 -8.57 22.34 6.54
C GLU A 493 -8.72 20.84 6.64
N ASP A 494 -9.18 20.21 5.56
CA ASP A 494 -9.40 18.78 5.46
C ASP A 494 -8.97 18.22 4.10
N LEU A 495 -7.98 18.81 3.43
CA LEU A 495 -7.29 18.15 2.31
C LEU A 495 -6.12 17.31 2.84
N THR A 496 -6.46 16.29 3.62
CA THR A 496 -5.61 15.09 3.65
C THR A 496 -5.60 14.53 2.23
N PHE A 497 -4.48 14.07 1.66
CA PHE A 497 -4.52 13.39 0.34
C PHE A 497 -5.50 12.20 0.36
N LEU A 498 -5.79 11.67 1.55
CA LEU A 498 -6.78 10.65 1.88
C LEU A 498 -8.25 11.04 1.69
N LYS A 499 -8.57 12.33 1.56
CA LYS A 499 -9.93 12.85 1.34
C LYS A 499 -10.19 13.17 -0.13
N VAL A 500 -9.13 13.36 -0.93
CA VAL A 500 -9.19 13.53 -2.39
C VAL A 500 -9.06 12.20 -3.13
N ALA A 501 -8.46 11.20 -2.49
CA ALA A 501 -8.28 9.86 -3.04
C ALA A 501 -9.60 9.17 -3.39
N ARG A 502 -9.62 8.40 -4.49
CA ARG A 502 -10.75 7.52 -4.81
C ARG A 502 -10.87 6.44 -3.75
N ARG A 503 -12.08 6.27 -3.19
CA ARG A 503 -12.32 5.42 -2.02
C ARG A 503 -12.87 4.06 -2.41
N HIS A 504 -12.23 3.02 -1.90
CA HIS A 504 -12.63 1.62 -2.07
C HIS A 504 -12.70 0.92 -0.72
N THR A 505 -13.50 -0.13 -0.61
CA THR A 505 -13.55 -1.01 0.57
C THR A 505 -13.01 -2.38 0.19
N LEU A 506 -12.19 -2.97 1.05
CA LEU A 506 -11.65 -4.32 0.83
C LEU A 506 -11.93 -5.19 2.06
N ASP A 507 -12.54 -6.35 1.81
CA ASP A 507 -12.44 -7.48 2.73
C ASP A 507 -11.06 -8.13 2.55
N VAL A 508 -10.20 -8.03 3.57
CA VAL A 508 -8.82 -8.52 3.51
C VAL A 508 -8.77 -10.03 3.26
N ALA A 509 -9.78 -10.79 3.69
CA ALA A 509 -9.88 -12.22 3.41
C ALA A 509 -10.03 -12.52 1.90
N SER A 510 -10.67 -11.62 1.14
CA SER A 510 -10.80 -11.72 -0.32
C SER A 510 -9.51 -11.41 -1.08
N PHE A 511 -8.56 -10.72 -0.43
CA PHE A 511 -7.25 -10.41 -1.01
C PHE A 511 -6.31 -11.60 -0.98
N ALA A 512 -6.34 -12.39 0.11
CA ALA A 512 -5.48 -13.54 0.27
C ALA A 512 -5.53 -14.36 -1.02
N PRO A 513 -4.37 -14.62 -1.67
CA PRO A 513 -4.37 -15.57 -2.77
C PRO A 513 -4.93 -16.83 -2.16
N SER A 514 -6.16 -17.21 -2.54
CA SER A 514 -6.72 -18.52 -2.21
C SER A 514 -5.59 -19.52 -2.42
N PRO A 515 -5.41 -20.54 -1.56
CA PRO A 515 -4.52 -21.63 -1.90
C PRO A 515 -4.99 -22.13 -3.26
N ILE A 516 -4.29 -21.68 -4.31
CA ILE A 516 -4.64 -21.98 -5.67
C ILE A 516 -4.56 -23.49 -5.66
N ARG A 517 -5.71 -24.14 -5.88
CA ARG A 517 -5.65 -25.41 -6.58
C ARG A 517 -4.90 -25.04 -7.85
N ARG A 518 -3.59 -25.27 -7.85
CA ARG A 518 -2.92 -25.65 -9.08
C ARG A 518 -3.71 -26.87 -9.48
N ILE A 519 -4.78 -26.67 -10.24
CA ILE A 519 -5.17 -27.67 -11.20
C ILE A 519 -3.86 -27.87 -11.95
N GLY A 520 -3.30 -29.07 -11.82
CA GLY A 520 -2.11 -29.43 -12.57
C GLY A 520 -2.48 -29.24 -14.03
N LEU A 521 -2.17 -28.07 -14.57
CA LEU A 521 -2.39 -27.70 -15.97
C LEU A 521 -1.56 -28.62 -16.87
N ASP A 522 -0.59 -29.34 -16.28
CA ASP A 522 0.25 -30.32 -16.94
C ASP A 522 -0.47 -31.66 -17.27
N LEU A 523 -1.75 -31.86 -16.90
CA LEU A 523 -2.39 -33.19 -16.99
C LEU A 523 -3.85 -33.25 -17.46
N LEU A 524 -4.46 -32.16 -17.94
CA LEU A 524 -5.76 -32.27 -18.62
C LEU A 524 -5.55 -32.11 -20.13
N PRO A 525 -5.87 -33.12 -20.97
CA PRO A 525 -5.96 -32.91 -22.40
C PRO A 525 -7.09 -31.92 -22.64
N MET A 526 -6.72 -30.67 -22.90
CA MET A 526 -7.66 -29.61 -23.26
C MET A 526 -7.92 -29.69 -24.76
N ASP A 527 -9.19 -29.71 -25.15
CA ASP A 527 -9.58 -29.68 -26.55
C ASP A 527 -9.10 -28.37 -27.21
N GLU A 528 -8.82 -28.42 -28.51
CA GLU A 528 -8.46 -27.23 -29.29
C GLU A 528 -9.56 -26.16 -29.18
N VAL A 529 -9.15 -24.91 -28.93
CA VAL A 529 -10.02 -23.74 -28.86
C VAL A 529 -9.93 -22.95 -30.17
N ALA A 530 -11.05 -22.75 -30.86
CA ALA A 530 -11.08 -21.96 -32.09
C ALA A 530 -11.19 -20.46 -31.76
N VAL A 531 -10.37 -19.62 -32.39
CA VAL A 531 -10.46 -18.16 -32.29
C VAL A 531 -11.28 -17.65 -33.47
N VAL A 532 -12.41 -17.02 -33.19
CA VAL A 532 -13.37 -16.51 -34.18
C VAL A 532 -13.31 -14.99 -34.19
N LEU A 533 -12.98 -14.42 -35.35
CA LEU A 533 -12.71 -12.99 -35.52
C LEU A 533 -13.56 -12.43 -36.68
N PRO A 534 -14.75 -11.87 -36.38
CA PRO A 534 -15.56 -11.13 -37.34
C PRO A 534 -14.94 -9.77 -37.66
N VAL A 535 -14.92 -9.41 -38.94
CA VAL A 535 -14.30 -8.19 -39.46
C VAL A 535 -15.25 -7.49 -40.42
N HIS A 536 -15.44 -6.18 -40.24
CA HIS A 536 -16.20 -5.35 -41.18
C HIS A 536 -15.41 -4.14 -41.70
N SER A 537 -14.59 -3.49 -40.87
CA SER A 537 -13.82 -2.29 -41.25
C SER A 537 -12.63 -2.11 -40.31
N GLY A 538 -11.70 -1.23 -40.68
CA GLY A 538 -10.50 -0.91 -39.89
C GLY A 538 -9.34 -1.83 -40.23
N LEU A 539 -8.68 -1.57 -41.36
CA LEU A 539 -7.52 -2.34 -41.82
C LEU A 539 -6.42 -2.42 -40.76
N GLU A 540 -6.03 -1.29 -40.20
CA GLU A 540 -4.84 -1.24 -39.34
C GLU A 540 -5.09 -1.93 -38.00
N GLU A 541 -6.24 -1.70 -37.38
CA GLU A 541 -6.61 -2.33 -36.13
C GLU A 541 -6.77 -3.84 -36.31
N THR A 542 -7.42 -4.28 -37.40
CA THR A 542 -7.55 -5.70 -37.73
C THR A 542 -6.19 -6.36 -37.97
N ARG A 543 -5.28 -5.65 -38.65
CA ARG A 543 -3.92 -6.12 -38.91
C ARG A 543 -3.15 -6.32 -37.60
N VAL A 544 -3.17 -5.34 -36.71
CA VAL A 544 -2.52 -5.42 -35.39
C VAL A 544 -3.13 -6.57 -34.57
N CYS A 545 -4.45 -6.72 -34.58
CA CYS A 545 -5.14 -7.83 -33.90
C CYS A 545 -4.66 -9.19 -34.42
N ILE A 546 -4.71 -9.43 -35.73
CA ILE A 546 -4.29 -10.71 -36.33
C ILE A 546 -2.80 -10.96 -36.07
N GLU A 547 -1.94 -9.96 -36.24
CA GLU A 547 -0.49 -10.09 -35.97
C GLU A 547 -0.23 -10.46 -34.50
N SER A 548 -0.96 -9.86 -33.54
CA SER A 548 -0.83 -10.19 -32.11
C SER A 548 -1.28 -11.62 -31.80
N VAL A 549 -2.39 -12.08 -32.39
CA VAL A 549 -2.90 -13.46 -32.26
C VAL A 549 -1.86 -14.45 -32.81
N LEU A 550 -1.34 -14.20 -34.01
CA LEU A 550 -0.33 -15.07 -34.63
C LEU A 550 0.98 -15.10 -33.83
N ALA A 551 1.42 -13.96 -33.29
CA ALA A 551 2.61 -13.88 -32.43
C ALA A 551 2.41 -14.65 -31.11
N SER A 552 1.19 -14.68 -30.57
CA SER A 552 0.85 -15.42 -29.35
C SER A 552 0.76 -16.94 -29.55
N ARG A 553 0.52 -17.40 -30.78
CA ARG A 553 0.19 -18.80 -31.09
C ARG A 553 1.20 -19.82 -30.57
N ALA A 554 2.50 -19.54 -30.68
CA ALA A 554 3.56 -20.44 -30.21
C ALA A 554 3.61 -20.63 -28.68
N HIS A 555 2.92 -19.76 -27.93
CA HIS A 555 2.82 -19.83 -26.47
C HIS A 555 1.57 -20.56 -25.99
N ASN A 556 0.67 -20.98 -26.89
CA ASN A 556 -0.61 -21.61 -26.55
C ASN A 556 -0.66 -23.04 -27.09
N THR A 557 -0.82 -24.00 -26.20
CA THR A 557 -0.91 -25.43 -26.50
C THR A 557 -2.31 -25.85 -26.95
N THR A 558 -3.34 -25.11 -26.55
CA THR A 558 -4.76 -25.37 -26.88
C THR A 558 -5.22 -24.61 -28.12
N PHE A 559 -4.33 -23.90 -28.82
CA PHE A 559 -4.70 -23.03 -29.92
C PHE A 559 -5.16 -23.83 -31.15
N GLY A 560 -6.46 -23.76 -31.46
CA GLY A 560 -7.08 -24.36 -32.63
C GLY A 560 -7.06 -23.46 -33.88
N PRO A 561 -8.03 -23.61 -34.81
CA PRO A 561 -8.06 -22.81 -36.02
C PRO A 561 -8.42 -21.34 -35.73
N LEU A 562 -7.79 -20.43 -36.46
CA LEU A 562 -8.18 -19.02 -36.52
C LEU A 562 -9.20 -18.84 -37.63
N ILE A 563 -10.44 -18.50 -37.27
CA ILE A 563 -11.56 -18.35 -38.20
C ILE A 563 -11.83 -16.86 -38.39
N LEU A 564 -11.44 -16.35 -39.56
CA LEU A 564 -11.67 -14.97 -39.98
C LEU A 564 -12.99 -14.89 -40.74
N ILE A 565 -13.85 -13.91 -40.41
CA ILE A 565 -15.11 -13.68 -41.12
C ILE A 565 -15.10 -12.27 -41.71
N ASP A 566 -14.98 -12.15 -43.03
CA ASP A 566 -15.18 -10.89 -43.74
C ASP A 566 -16.69 -10.65 -43.95
N ASP A 567 -17.24 -9.71 -43.20
CA ASP A 567 -18.65 -9.29 -43.24
C ASP A 567 -18.91 -8.20 -44.30
N CYS A 568 -18.34 -8.41 -45.49
CA CYS A 568 -18.48 -7.54 -46.66
C CYS A 568 -18.13 -6.07 -46.34
N GLY A 569 -16.91 -5.85 -45.86
CA GLY A 569 -16.39 -4.52 -45.52
C GLY A 569 -16.26 -3.55 -46.69
N PRO A 570 -16.28 -2.21 -46.46
CA PRO A 570 -16.15 -1.21 -47.51
C PRO A 570 -14.72 -1.05 -48.05
N GLU A 571 -13.72 -1.70 -47.43
CA GLU A 571 -12.29 -1.52 -47.68
C GLU A 571 -11.68 -2.70 -48.47
N PRO A 572 -11.41 -2.56 -49.79
CA PRO A 572 -10.83 -3.65 -50.58
C PRO A 572 -9.45 -4.10 -50.09
N ALA A 573 -8.67 -3.19 -49.49
CA ALA A 573 -7.36 -3.48 -48.94
C ALA A 573 -7.43 -4.43 -47.73
N LEU A 574 -8.48 -4.31 -46.90
CA LEU A 574 -8.74 -5.21 -45.78
C LEU A 574 -9.05 -6.62 -46.28
N ARG A 575 -9.92 -6.74 -47.30
CA ARG A 575 -10.20 -8.03 -47.93
C ARG A 575 -8.94 -8.68 -48.49
N ALA A 576 -8.12 -7.93 -49.24
CA ALA A 576 -6.87 -8.44 -49.78
C ALA A 576 -5.91 -8.94 -48.68
N TYR A 577 -5.84 -8.22 -47.55
CA TYR A 577 -5.05 -8.65 -46.39
C TYR A 577 -5.57 -9.95 -45.76
N LEU A 578 -6.89 -10.08 -45.54
CA LEU A 578 -7.48 -11.31 -44.99
C LEU A 578 -7.24 -12.53 -45.91
N GLU A 579 -7.38 -12.35 -47.23
CA GLU A 579 -7.07 -13.39 -48.21
C GLU A 579 -5.59 -13.78 -48.18
N GLN A 580 -4.70 -12.80 -48.07
CA GLN A 580 -3.27 -13.05 -47.94
C GLN A 580 -2.96 -13.86 -46.66
N VAL A 581 -3.53 -13.49 -45.51
CA VAL A 581 -3.32 -14.22 -44.24
C VAL A 581 -3.81 -15.67 -44.38
N ALA A 582 -5.01 -15.88 -44.91
CA ALA A 582 -5.57 -17.22 -45.09
C ALA A 582 -4.79 -18.11 -46.08
N GLN A 583 -4.12 -17.51 -47.06
CA GLN A 583 -3.26 -18.24 -48.01
C GLN A 583 -1.87 -18.55 -47.45
N THR A 584 -1.35 -17.71 -46.56
CA THR A 584 0.04 -17.77 -46.11
C THR A 584 0.23 -18.43 -44.75
N VAL A 585 -0.81 -18.43 -43.91
CA VAL A 585 -0.74 -18.94 -42.54
C VAL A 585 -1.55 -20.25 -42.43
N PRO A 586 -0.94 -21.34 -41.91
CA PRO A 586 -1.65 -22.61 -41.73
C PRO A 586 -2.76 -22.51 -40.66
N ASP A 587 -3.80 -23.31 -40.83
CA ASP A 587 -4.97 -23.40 -39.94
C ASP A 587 -5.73 -22.08 -39.75
N VAL A 588 -5.67 -21.20 -40.77
CA VAL A 588 -6.54 -20.03 -40.88
C VAL A 588 -7.66 -20.33 -41.86
N LEU A 589 -8.91 -20.16 -41.42
CA LEU A 589 -10.10 -20.30 -42.25
C LEU A 589 -10.71 -18.92 -42.50
N LEU A 590 -10.77 -18.49 -43.76
CA LEU A 590 -11.48 -17.28 -44.16
C LEU A 590 -12.89 -17.61 -44.66
N LEU A 591 -13.89 -17.02 -44.00
CA LEU A 591 -15.29 -17.04 -44.42
C LEU A 591 -15.67 -15.66 -44.94
N VAL A 592 -16.31 -15.61 -46.10
CA VAL A 592 -16.71 -14.36 -46.75
C VAL A 592 -18.23 -14.29 -46.81
N ASN A 593 -18.84 -13.25 -46.25
CA ASN A 593 -20.26 -12.96 -46.44
C ASN A 593 -20.48 -12.27 -47.78
N ALA A 594 -21.61 -12.55 -48.44
CA ALA A 594 -21.96 -11.92 -49.71
C ALA A 594 -22.48 -10.48 -49.53
N GLU A 595 -23.02 -10.18 -48.35
CA GLU A 595 -23.51 -8.88 -47.93
C GLU A 595 -23.13 -8.64 -46.45
N ASN A 596 -23.33 -7.41 -45.95
CA ASN A 596 -23.10 -7.09 -44.54
C ASN A 596 -24.28 -7.63 -43.70
N GLU A 597 -24.04 -8.78 -43.10
CA GLU A 597 -24.95 -9.54 -42.22
C GLU A 597 -24.91 -9.02 -40.77
N GLY A 598 -23.86 -8.27 -40.42
CA GLY A 598 -23.63 -7.72 -39.10
C GLY A 598 -22.88 -8.68 -38.17
N PHE A 599 -22.50 -8.16 -37.00
CA PHE A 599 -21.66 -8.88 -36.04
C PHE A 599 -22.30 -10.19 -35.57
N VAL A 600 -23.58 -10.17 -35.19
CA VAL A 600 -24.27 -11.33 -34.61
C VAL A 600 -24.29 -12.54 -35.55
N ALA A 601 -24.68 -12.32 -36.81
CA ALA A 601 -24.71 -13.36 -37.83
C ALA A 601 -23.31 -13.86 -38.18
N SER A 602 -22.33 -12.95 -38.28
CA SER A 602 -20.93 -13.29 -38.56
C SER A 602 -20.29 -14.10 -37.44
N ALA A 603 -20.50 -13.71 -36.17
CA ALA A 603 -20.06 -14.45 -35.00
C ALA A 603 -20.69 -15.86 -34.96
N ASN A 604 -22.00 -15.96 -35.21
CA ASN A 604 -22.69 -17.26 -35.29
C ASN A 604 -22.12 -18.16 -36.39
N ARG A 605 -21.84 -17.60 -37.58
CA ARG A 605 -21.23 -18.35 -38.69
C ARG A 605 -19.84 -18.88 -38.31
N GLY A 606 -19.03 -18.07 -37.61
CA GLY A 606 -17.74 -18.49 -37.07
C GLY A 606 -17.87 -19.59 -36.00
N MET A 607 -18.80 -19.44 -35.05
CA MET A 607 -19.08 -20.45 -34.01
C MET A 607 -19.57 -21.79 -34.59
N ILE A 608 -20.30 -21.77 -35.71
CA ILE A 608 -20.68 -22.99 -36.44
C ILE A 608 -19.45 -23.63 -37.09
N ALA A 609 -18.60 -22.82 -37.74
CA ALA A 609 -17.39 -23.30 -38.40
C ALA A 609 -16.35 -23.89 -37.43
N ALA A 610 -16.35 -23.45 -36.16
CA ALA A 610 -15.53 -24.03 -35.11
C ALA A 610 -15.86 -25.52 -34.81
N GLY A 611 -17.06 -25.99 -35.18
CA GLY A 611 -17.47 -27.38 -35.01
C GLY A 611 -17.69 -27.74 -33.54
N ARG A 612 -17.02 -28.80 -33.07
CA ARG A 612 -17.11 -29.31 -31.69
C ARG A 612 -16.16 -28.63 -30.70
N ARG A 613 -15.40 -27.63 -31.15
CA ARG A 613 -14.41 -26.92 -30.35
C ARG A 613 -15.08 -25.89 -29.45
N ASP A 614 -14.43 -25.61 -28.32
CA ASP A 614 -14.67 -24.38 -27.57
C ASP A 614 -14.26 -23.17 -28.42
N VAL A 615 -14.86 -22.01 -28.17
CA VAL A 615 -14.69 -20.83 -29.03
C VAL A 615 -14.25 -19.63 -28.21
N ILE A 616 -13.32 -18.85 -28.74
CA ILE A 616 -13.09 -17.47 -28.32
C ILE A 616 -13.61 -16.53 -29.41
N LEU A 617 -14.62 -15.73 -29.07
CA LEU A 617 -15.01 -14.58 -29.88
C LEU A 617 -14.06 -13.43 -29.58
N LEU A 618 -13.40 -12.89 -30.61
CA LEU A 618 -12.43 -11.80 -30.48
C LEU A 618 -12.80 -10.67 -31.44
N ASN A 619 -12.89 -9.45 -30.90
CA ASN A 619 -13.08 -8.26 -31.73
C ASN A 619 -11.81 -7.92 -32.52
N SER A 620 -11.99 -7.37 -33.72
CA SER A 620 -10.89 -6.99 -34.61
C SER A 620 -10.06 -5.79 -34.14
N ASP A 621 -10.45 -5.10 -33.07
CA ASP A 621 -9.75 -3.96 -32.48
C ASP A 621 -9.13 -4.29 -31.11
N THR A 622 -8.70 -5.54 -30.94
CA THR A 622 -8.03 -6.06 -29.75
C THR A 622 -6.57 -6.40 -29.99
N GLU A 623 -5.78 -6.43 -28.93
CA GLU A 623 -4.41 -6.96 -28.97
C GLU A 623 -4.21 -7.95 -27.83
N VAL A 624 -3.63 -9.11 -28.16
CA VAL A 624 -3.38 -10.22 -27.22
C VAL A 624 -1.89 -10.51 -27.10
N CYS A 625 -1.49 -11.18 -26.02
CA CYS A 625 -0.10 -11.62 -25.85
C CYS A 625 -0.01 -12.88 -24.98
N GLY A 626 1.16 -13.53 -25.00
CA GLY A 626 1.43 -14.70 -24.15
C GLY A 626 0.53 -15.91 -24.41
N ASP A 627 0.30 -16.69 -23.37
CA ASP A 627 -0.51 -17.92 -23.29
C ASP A 627 -1.98 -17.64 -22.93
N TRP A 628 -2.54 -16.54 -23.46
CA TRP A 628 -3.88 -16.06 -23.10
C TRP A 628 -5.02 -17.05 -23.40
N VAL A 629 -4.93 -17.84 -24.48
CA VAL A 629 -5.93 -18.87 -24.83
C VAL A 629 -5.88 -19.99 -23.79
N ASP A 630 -4.68 -20.49 -23.48
CA ASP A 630 -4.49 -21.57 -22.51
C ASP A 630 -4.99 -21.16 -21.13
N ARG A 631 -4.69 -19.93 -20.67
CA ARG A 631 -5.20 -19.42 -19.39
C ARG A 631 -6.72 -19.25 -19.39
N MET A 632 -7.33 -18.71 -20.45
CA MET A 632 -8.80 -18.62 -20.51
C MET A 632 -9.48 -20.00 -20.53
N ALA A 633 -8.93 -20.95 -21.29
CA ALA A 633 -9.42 -22.32 -21.34
C ALA A 633 -9.25 -23.03 -19.98
N ALA A 634 -8.14 -22.78 -19.28
CA ALA A 634 -7.89 -23.29 -17.93
C ALA A 634 -8.93 -22.83 -16.92
N GLN A 635 -9.34 -21.55 -16.95
CA GLN A 635 -10.39 -21.02 -16.09
C GLN A 635 -11.70 -21.76 -16.31
N ALA A 636 -12.10 -21.96 -17.57
CA ALA A 636 -13.28 -22.75 -17.90
C ALA A 636 -13.12 -24.19 -17.38
N ALA A 637 -12.00 -24.86 -17.66
CA ALA A 637 -11.75 -26.25 -17.25
C ALA A 637 -11.83 -26.47 -15.73
N GLY A 638 -11.57 -25.43 -14.94
CA GLY A 638 -11.61 -25.51 -13.48
C GLY A 638 -12.98 -25.83 -12.88
N ASP A 639 -14.06 -25.52 -13.61
CA ASP A 639 -15.42 -25.89 -13.22
C ASP A 639 -16.27 -26.17 -14.47
N PRO A 640 -16.83 -27.40 -14.63
CA PRO A 640 -17.75 -27.74 -15.71
C PRO A 640 -18.99 -26.85 -15.83
N GLY A 641 -19.37 -26.11 -14.77
CA GLY A 641 -20.48 -25.15 -14.77
C GLY A 641 -20.15 -23.78 -15.36
N ILE A 642 -18.89 -23.49 -15.72
CA ILE A 642 -18.52 -22.23 -16.37
C ILE A 642 -18.90 -22.27 -17.87
N ALA A 643 -19.74 -21.35 -18.30
CA ALA A 643 -20.10 -21.17 -19.70
C ALA A 643 -19.13 -20.26 -20.43
N THR A 644 -18.76 -19.13 -19.80
CA THR A 644 -18.01 -18.08 -20.48
C THR A 644 -16.91 -17.50 -19.60
N VAL A 645 -15.82 -17.07 -20.24
CA VAL A 645 -14.68 -16.43 -19.59
C VAL A 645 -14.36 -15.14 -20.33
N THR A 646 -14.20 -14.04 -19.58
CA THR A 646 -13.79 -12.73 -20.11
C THR A 646 -12.50 -12.29 -19.40
N PRO A 647 -11.48 -11.77 -20.09
CA PRO A 647 -10.25 -11.28 -19.44
C PRO A 647 -10.40 -9.84 -18.93
N PHE A 648 -9.43 -9.39 -18.13
CA PHE A 648 -9.28 -7.95 -17.86
C PHE A 648 -8.91 -7.19 -19.15
N SER A 649 -9.29 -5.92 -19.23
CA SER A 649 -8.90 -5.02 -20.32
C SER A 649 -8.81 -3.57 -19.86
N ASN A 650 -8.20 -2.69 -20.67
CA ASN A 650 -8.29 -1.24 -20.45
C ASN A 650 -9.70 -0.69 -20.71
N ASN A 651 -10.50 -1.36 -21.55
CA ASN A 651 -11.81 -0.88 -21.97
C ASN A 651 -12.85 -2.01 -22.06
N ALA A 652 -13.31 -2.53 -20.93
CA ALA A 652 -14.25 -3.66 -20.86
C ALA A 652 -15.33 -3.51 -19.78
N THR A 653 -15.87 -2.30 -19.57
CA THR A 653 -16.95 -2.03 -18.61
C THR A 653 -16.68 -2.58 -17.20
N ILE A 654 -17.38 -3.64 -16.77
CA ILE A 654 -17.22 -4.34 -15.48
C ILE A 654 -15.88 -5.10 -15.38
N CYS A 655 -15.28 -5.48 -16.52
CA CYS A 655 -13.99 -6.17 -16.61
C CYS A 655 -12.82 -5.20 -16.88
N SER A 656 -13.03 -3.89 -16.76
CA SER A 656 -11.95 -2.91 -17.00
C SER A 656 -10.88 -2.89 -15.92
N TYR A 657 -9.70 -2.39 -16.23
CA TYR A 657 -8.62 -2.08 -15.30
C TYR A 657 -8.06 -0.69 -15.66
N PRO A 658 -7.67 0.16 -14.68
CA PRO A 658 -7.59 -0.10 -13.24
C PRO A 658 -8.92 0.01 -12.48
N ASP A 659 -9.87 0.80 -12.99
CA ASP A 659 -11.16 1.07 -12.35
C ASP A 659 -12.32 0.64 -13.28
N ILE A 660 -13.52 0.40 -12.76
CA ILE A 660 -14.68 -0.01 -13.57
C ILE A 660 -15.04 1.14 -14.51
N GLY A 661 -15.33 0.85 -15.79
CA GLY A 661 -15.73 1.85 -16.79
C GLY A 661 -14.83 1.88 -18.02
N GLU A 662 -14.95 2.91 -18.85
CA GLU A 662 -14.16 3.02 -20.09
C GLU A 662 -12.83 3.73 -19.82
N GLY A 663 -11.72 3.04 -20.03
CA GLY A 663 -10.36 3.56 -19.92
C GLY A 663 -9.75 3.82 -21.30
N LEU A 664 -9.18 5.02 -21.50
CA LEU A 664 -8.42 5.34 -22.70
C LEU A 664 -6.96 4.88 -22.52
N GLY A 665 -6.61 3.76 -23.16
CA GLY A 665 -5.24 3.26 -23.24
C GLY A 665 -4.75 2.45 -22.04
N LEU A 666 -3.50 1.96 -22.14
CA LEU A 666 -2.81 1.29 -21.04
C LEU A 666 -2.36 2.30 -19.98
N PRO A 667 -2.15 1.88 -18.71
CA PRO A 667 -1.51 2.71 -17.70
C PRO A 667 -0.17 3.29 -18.22
N ALA A 668 0.07 4.58 -17.94
CA ALA A 668 1.24 5.28 -18.46
C ALA A 668 2.54 4.51 -18.17
N GLY A 669 3.38 4.36 -19.21
CA GLY A 669 4.67 3.68 -19.11
C GLY A 669 4.62 2.15 -19.10
N HIS A 670 3.46 1.51 -19.32
CA HIS A 670 3.33 0.06 -19.37
C HIS A 670 2.96 -0.45 -20.77
N THR A 671 3.56 -1.57 -21.15
CA THR A 671 3.21 -2.32 -22.38
C THR A 671 2.16 -3.38 -22.09
N LEU A 672 1.50 -3.88 -23.15
CA LEU A 672 0.53 -4.98 -23.05
C LEU A 672 1.15 -6.22 -22.36
N ALA A 673 2.37 -6.60 -22.76
CA ALA A 673 3.08 -7.73 -22.17
C ALA A 673 3.36 -7.55 -20.67
N GLN A 674 3.69 -6.33 -20.23
CA GLN A 674 3.88 -6.05 -18.80
C GLN A 674 2.56 -6.13 -18.02
N MET A 675 1.46 -5.66 -18.60
CA MET A 675 0.13 -5.73 -17.99
C MET A 675 -0.35 -7.17 -17.86
N ASP A 676 -0.23 -7.98 -18.90
CA ASP A 676 -0.61 -9.39 -18.87
C ASP A 676 0.26 -10.20 -17.91
N GLN A 677 1.57 -9.96 -17.90
CA GLN A 677 2.48 -10.58 -16.93
C GLN A 677 2.13 -10.22 -15.49
N ALA A 678 1.70 -8.98 -15.24
CA ALA A 678 1.26 -8.55 -13.92
C ALA A 678 -0.03 -9.27 -13.50
N CYS A 679 -0.98 -9.46 -14.41
CA CYS A 679 -2.19 -10.27 -14.18
C CYS A 679 -1.83 -11.73 -13.89
N ALA A 680 -1.00 -12.35 -14.73
CA ALA A 680 -0.56 -13.73 -14.56
C ALA A 680 0.13 -13.95 -13.20
N ALA A 681 1.05 -13.04 -12.82
CA ALA A 681 1.79 -13.17 -11.55
C ALA A 681 0.91 -12.87 -10.32
N ALA A 682 -0.03 -11.93 -10.42
CA ALA A 682 -0.86 -11.52 -9.29
C ALA A 682 -2.05 -12.45 -9.03
N ASN A 683 -2.60 -13.03 -10.10
CA ASN A 683 -3.90 -13.66 -10.07
C ASN A 683 -3.95 -15.06 -10.68
N ALA A 684 -2.81 -15.74 -10.86
CA ALA A 684 -2.73 -17.08 -11.45
C ALA A 684 -3.88 -18.00 -10.98
N GLY A 685 -4.71 -18.47 -11.93
CA GLY A 685 -5.82 -19.39 -11.63
C GLY A 685 -6.97 -18.79 -10.80
N ARG A 686 -7.03 -17.46 -10.61
CA ARG A 686 -8.13 -16.77 -9.94
C ARG A 686 -9.13 -16.26 -10.97
N CYS A 687 -10.40 -16.48 -10.70
CA CYS A 687 -11.50 -15.87 -11.41
C CYS A 687 -12.58 -15.40 -10.42
N VAL A 688 -13.46 -14.51 -10.87
CA VAL A 688 -14.64 -14.08 -10.11
C VAL A 688 -15.89 -14.19 -10.98
N ASP A 689 -17.01 -14.60 -10.40
CA ASP A 689 -18.28 -14.62 -11.12
C ASP A 689 -18.67 -13.19 -11.56
N ILE A 690 -19.15 -13.08 -12.79
CA ILE A 690 -19.68 -11.85 -13.38
C ILE A 690 -21.13 -12.10 -13.84
N PRO A 691 -22.01 -11.10 -13.78
CA PRO A 691 -23.41 -11.26 -14.20
C PRO A 691 -23.55 -11.42 -15.73
N THR A 692 -22.54 -11.00 -16.48
CA THR A 692 -22.47 -11.12 -17.94
C THR A 692 -21.02 -11.06 -18.39
N SER A 693 -20.67 -11.80 -19.43
CA SER A 693 -19.41 -11.60 -20.16
C SER A 693 -19.45 -10.34 -21.02
N VAL A 694 -18.27 -9.86 -21.41
CA VAL A 694 -18.10 -8.67 -22.27
C VAL A 694 -17.55 -9.13 -23.62
N GLY A 695 -18.26 -8.79 -24.70
CA GLY A 695 -18.08 -9.38 -26.03
C GLY A 695 -16.79 -9.03 -26.79
N PHE A 696 -15.92 -8.16 -26.26
CA PHE A 696 -14.67 -7.80 -26.93
C PHE A 696 -13.68 -8.99 -27.03
N CYS A 697 -13.69 -9.83 -26.00
CA CYS A 697 -12.93 -11.06 -25.91
C CYS A 697 -13.68 -12.02 -24.96
N MET A 698 -14.29 -13.06 -25.52
CA MET A 698 -15.21 -13.93 -24.80
C MET A 698 -14.97 -15.39 -25.19
N PHE A 699 -14.46 -16.17 -24.25
CA PHE A 699 -14.47 -17.63 -24.36
C PHE A 699 -15.89 -18.15 -24.11
N ILE A 700 -16.32 -19.14 -24.90
CA ILE A 700 -17.61 -19.81 -24.80
C ILE A 700 -17.35 -21.32 -24.89
N ARG A 701 -17.75 -22.02 -23.83
CA ARG A 701 -17.71 -23.48 -23.79
C ARG A 701 -18.71 -24.08 -24.77
N ARG A 702 -18.27 -25.05 -25.57
CA ARG A 702 -19.07 -25.76 -26.57
C ARG A 702 -20.31 -26.41 -25.96
N ALA A 703 -20.16 -27.07 -24.82
CA ALA A 703 -21.29 -27.70 -24.13
C ALA A 703 -22.38 -26.69 -23.73
N CYS A 704 -22.00 -25.48 -23.31
CA CYS A 704 -22.96 -24.40 -23.05
C CYS A 704 -23.58 -23.92 -24.36
N LEU A 705 -22.79 -23.75 -25.41
CA LEU A 705 -23.31 -23.29 -26.71
C LEU A 705 -24.32 -24.29 -27.31
N ASP A 706 -24.08 -25.59 -27.16
CA ASP A 706 -24.98 -26.67 -27.59
C ASP A 706 -26.29 -26.69 -26.77
N ASP A 707 -26.20 -26.41 -25.47
CA ASP A 707 -27.37 -26.36 -24.58
C ASP A 707 -28.19 -25.08 -24.79
N VAL A 708 -27.55 -23.92 -24.82
CA VAL A 708 -28.20 -22.60 -24.83
C VAL A 708 -28.59 -22.15 -26.24
N GLY A 709 -27.85 -22.58 -27.27
CA GLY A 709 -27.98 -22.13 -28.65
C GLY A 709 -27.22 -20.83 -28.93
N LEU A 710 -27.09 -20.52 -30.23
CA LEU A 710 -26.35 -19.37 -30.78
C LEU A 710 -26.97 -18.01 -30.35
N PHE A 711 -26.35 -16.90 -30.80
CA PHE A 711 -26.90 -15.56 -30.59
C PHE A 711 -28.19 -15.33 -31.41
N ASP A 712 -29.14 -14.58 -30.85
CA ASP A 712 -30.44 -14.31 -31.47
C ASP A 712 -30.35 -13.18 -32.52
N VAL A 713 -30.08 -13.57 -33.76
CA VAL A 713 -29.97 -12.66 -34.91
C VAL A 713 -31.27 -11.89 -35.14
N ALA A 714 -32.44 -12.52 -34.93
CA ALA A 714 -33.73 -11.89 -35.19
C ALA A 714 -34.01 -10.74 -34.20
N ALA A 715 -33.51 -10.86 -32.97
CA ALA A 715 -33.75 -9.87 -31.92
C ALA A 715 -32.70 -8.75 -31.91
N PHE A 716 -31.41 -9.06 -32.10
CA PHE A 716 -30.31 -8.10 -31.97
C PHE A 716 -29.73 -7.64 -33.31
N GLY A 717 -30.17 -8.22 -34.44
CA GLY A 717 -29.82 -7.77 -35.78
C GLY A 717 -28.31 -7.65 -35.99
N LYS A 718 -27.83 -6.42 -36.19
CA LYS A 718 -26.41 -6.13 -36.48
C LYS A 718 -25.52 -5.99 -35.23
N GLY A 719 -26.03 -6.18 -34.01
CA GLY A 719 -25.27 -6.23 -32.76
C GLY A 719 -25.76 -5.28 -31.67
N TYR A 720 -25.07 -5.33 -30.52
CA TYR A 720 -25.38 -4.79 -29.19
C TYR A 720 -26.40 -5.61 -28.39
N GLY A 721 -25.94 -6.21 -27.28
CA GLY A 721 -26.78 -6.87 -26.27
C GLY A 721 -26.96 -8.38 -26.48
N GLU A 722 -26.49 -8.92 -27.59
CA GLU A 722 -26.55 -10.35 -27.92
C GLU A 722 -25.76 -11.22 -26.93
N GLU A 723 -24.61 -10.74 -26.47
CA GLU A 723 -23.75 -11.43 -25.52
C GLU A 723 -24.38 -11.43 -24.13
N ALA A 724 -25.04 -10.33 -23.76
CA ALA A 724 -25.76 -10.21 -22.50
C ALA A 724 -27.02 -11.09 -22.49
N ASP A 725 -27.78 -11.13 -23.59
CA ASP A 725 -28.91 -12.05 -23.73
C ASP A 725 -28.48 -13.52 -23.66
N PHE A 726 -27.38 -13.88 -24.34
CA PHE A 726 -26.81 -15.21 -24.24
C PHE A 726 -26.42 -15.57 -22.81
N CYS A 727 -25.75 -14.66 -22.09
CA CYS A 727 -25.38 -14.86 -20.69
C CYS A 727 -26.62 -15.05 -19.80
N CYS A 728 -27.67 -14.23 -19.97
CA CYS A 728 -28.92 -14.39 -19.23
C CYS A 728 -29.59 -15.75 -19.51
N ARG A 729 -29.65 -16.18 -20.77
CA ARG A 729 -30.18 -17.51 -21.15
C ARG A 729 -29.36 -18.65 -20.57
N ALA A 730 -28.04 -18.53 -20.56
CA ALA A 730 -27.14 -19.52 -19.97
C ALA A 730 -27.29 -19.58 -18.45
N SER A 731 -27.33 -18.42 -17.78
CA SER A 731 -27.56 -18.30 -16.34
C SER A 731 -28.90 -18.89 -15.91
N ALA A 732 -29.96 -18.74 -16.71
CA ALA A 732 -31.26 -19.37 -16.47
C ALA A 732 -31.21 -20.92 -16.49
N LYS A 733 -30.16 -21.49 -17.09
CA LYS A 733 -29.84 -22.93 -17.08
C LYS A 733 -28.73 -23.29 -16.08
N ALA A 734 -28.45 -22.41 -15.12
CA ALA A 734 -27.43 -22.56 -14.07
C ALA A 734 -25.97 -22.59 -14.57
N TRP A 735 -25.70 -22.11 -15.78
CA TRP A 735 -24.34 -21.82 -16.20
C TRP A 735 -23.80 -20.56 -15.53
N ARG A 736 -22.48 -20.50 -15.35
CA ARG A 736 -21.75 -19.39 -14.73
C ARG A 736 -20.91 -18.62 -15.76
N HIS A 737 -20.71 -17.33 -15.51
CA HIS A 737 -19.83 -16.48 -16.30
C HIS A 737 -18.74 -15.95 -15.37
N VAL A 738 -17.49 -15.97 -15.81
CA VAL A 738 -16.37 -15.56 -14.95
C VAL A 738 -15.44 -14.56 -15.64
N LEU A 739 -14.89 -13.66 -14.84
CA LEU A 739 -13.76 -12.81 -15.20
C LEU A 739 -12.45 -13.52 -14.83
N ALA A 740 -11.61 -13.79 -15.82
CA ALA A 740 -10.26 -14.31 -15.62
C ALA A 740 -9.36 -13.22 -15.05
N GLY A 741 -8.94 -13.39 -13.79
CA GLY A 741 -8.12 -12.38 -13.11
C GLY A 741 -6.68 -12.37 -13.59
N ASP A 742 -6.23 -13.46 -14.20
CA ASP A 742 -4.86 -13.67 -14.65
C ASP A 742 -4.59 -13.30 -16.09
N VAL A 743 -5.58 -12.92 -16.92
CA VAL A 743 -5.40 -12.60 -18.35
C VAL A 743 -5.72 -11.13 -18.62
N PHE A 744 -4.89 -10.46 -19.43
CA PHE A 744 -5.14 -9.10 -19.91
C PHE A 744 -5.16 -9.03 -21.44
N VAL A 745 -6.21 -8.43 -22.00
CA VAL A 745 -6.35 -8.17 -23.44
C VAL A 745 -6.60 -6.68 -23.66
N TYR A 746 -5.82 -6.05 -24.53
CA TYR A 746 -6.03 -4.65 -24.88
C TYR A 746 -7.21 -4.50 -25.84
N HIS A 747 -7.99 -3.44 -25.69
CA HIS A 747 -9.15 -3.13 -26.53
C HIS A 747 -9.15 -1.63 -26.87
N ALA A 748 -9.06 -1.31 -28.17
CA ALA A 748 -9.01 0.07 -28.65
C ALA A 748 -10.38 0.75 -28.58
N GLY A 749 -11.47 0.02 -28.82
CA GLY A 749 -12.85 0.45 -28.57
C GLY A 749 -13.40 1.53 -29.52
N CYS A 750 -12.89 1.62 -30.76
CA CYS A 750 -13.17 2.75 -31.65
C CYS A 750 -13.59 2.42 -33.10
N VAL A 751 -13.73 1.14 -33.50
CA VAL A 751 -13.65 0.82 -34.94
C VAL A 751 -14.93 0.22 -35.55
N SER A 752 -15.77 -0.49 -34.79
CA SER A 752 -16.73 -1.43 -35.41
C SER A 752 -18.17 -0.92 -35.57
N PHE A 753 -18.54 0.18 -34.90
CA PHE A 753 -19.91 0.70 -34.94
C PHE A 753 -19.92 2.22 -35.10
N GLY A 754 -19.97 2.69 -36.36
CA GLY A 754 -20.05 4.11 -36.70
C GLY A 754 -21.27 4.86 -36.11
N GLY A 755 -21.57 6.07 -36.61
CA GLY A 755 -22.47 7.07 -36.00
C GLY A 755 -23.92 6.68 -35.63
N SER A 756 -24.38 5.45 -35.88
CA SER A 756 -25.67 4.91 -35.43
C SER A 756 -25.59 4.01 -34.17
N ALA A 757 -24.40 3.83 -33.59
CA ALA A 757 -24.17 3.06 -32.37
C ALA A 757 -25.01 3.52 -31.15
N PRO A 758 -25.21 4.83 -30.88
CA PRO A 758 -25.97 5.27 -29.70
C PRO A 758 -27.48 5.01 -29.78
N ALA A 759 -28.05 4.93 -30.99
CA ALA A 759 -29.45 4.56 -31.19
C ALA A 759 -29.63 3.05 -30.99
N ARG A 760 -28.78 2.23 -31.61
CA ARG A 760 -28.78 0.77 -31.45
C ARG A 760 -28.55 0.33 -30.01
N LYS A 761 -27.60 0.95 -29.29
CA LYS A 761 -27.40 0.71 -27.85
C LYS A 761 -28.67 0.95 -27.02
N ARG A 762 -29.45 2.00 -27.34
CA ARG A 762 -30.71 2.30 -26.63
C ARG A 762 -31.82 1.31 -26.94
N ASP A 763 -32.00 0.97 -28.22
CA ASP A 763 -33.03 0.02 -28.64
C ASP A 763 -32.74 -1.39 -28.10
N SER A 764 -31.48 -1.84 -28.17
CA SER A 764 -31.04 -3.11 -27.59
C SER A 764 -31.17 -3.16 -26.08
N ALA A 765 -30.89 -2.06 -25.36
CA ALA A 765 -31.07 -2.00 -23.91
C ALA A 765 -32.55 -2.17 -23.52
N GLY A 766 -33.48 -1.53 -24.25
CA GLY A 766 -34.92 -1.71 -24.03
C GLY A 766 -35.39 -3.14 -24.26
N LEU A 767 -34.88 -3.79 -25.32
CA LEU A 767 -35.17 -5.20 -25.60
C LEU A 767 -34.59 -6.14 -24.53
N LEU A 768 -33.35 -5.91 -24.10
CA LEU A 768 -32.69 -6.73 -23.08
C LEU A 768 -33.42 -6.61 -21.74
N HIS A 769 -33.82 -5.39 -21.35
CA HIS A 769 -34.64 -5.16 -20.16
C HIS A 769 -36.01 -5.87 -20.24
N ALA A 770 -36.66 -5.84 -21.42
CA ALA A 770 -37.95 -6.52 -21.61
C ALA A 770 -37.85 -8.05 -21.51
N ARG A 771 -36.74 -8.64 -21.97
CA ARG A 771 -36.50 -10.10 -21.91
C ARG A 771 -35.97 -10.56 -20.56
N HIS A 772 -35.06 -9.79 -19.96
CA HIS A 772 -34.35 -10.13 -18.73
C HIS A 772 -34.40 -8.95 -17.75
N PRO A 773 -35.54 -8.71 -17.07
CA PRO A 773 -35.73 -7.53 -16.21
C PRO A 773 -34.72 -7.39 -15.07
N ASP A 774 -34.17 -8.51 -14.59
CA ASP A 774 -33.22 -8.53 -13.48
C ASP A 774 -31.77 -8.20 -13.88
N TYR A 775 -31.45 -8.18 -15.18
CA TYR A 775 -30.11 -7.99 -15.70
C TYR A 775 -29.44 -6.69 -15.20
N GLU A 776 -30.13 -5.56 -15.34
CA GLU A 776 -29.59 -4.25 -14.93
C GLU A 776 -29.37 -4.18 -13.43
N THR A 777 -30.25 -4.81 -12.64
CA THR A 777 -30.13 -4.89 -11.19
C THR A 777 -28.95 -5.76 -10.77
N ALA A 778 -28.71 -6.88 -11.47
CA ALA A 778 -27.56 -7.75 -11.23
C ALA A 778 -26.24 -7.04 -11.55
N VAL A 779 -26.15 -6.36 -12.70
CA VAL A 779 -24.97 -5.56 -13.08
C VAL A 779 -24.73 -4.43 -12.09
N ALA A 780 -25.76 -3.65 -11.74
CA ALA A 780 -25.63 -2.55 -10.79
C ALA A 780 -25.23 -3.02 -9.39
N ARG A 781 -25.68 -4.21 -8.96
CA ARG A 781 -25.24 -4.84 -7.72
C ARG A 781 -23.77 -5.21 -7.78
N TRP A 782 -23.35 -5.90 -8.85
CA TRP A 782 -21.96 -6.32 -9.04
C TRP A 782 -21.01 -5.10 -9.09
N VAL A 783 -21.37 -4.02 -9.79
CA VAL A 783 -20.59 -2.78 -9.85
C VAL A 783 -20.47 -2.11 -8.48
N ARG A 784 -21.53 -2.17 -7.65
CA ARG A 784 -21.51 -1.60 -6.30
C ARG A 784 -20.65 -2.41 -5.34
N GLU A 785 -20.67 -3.73 -5.47
CA GLU A 785 -19.93 -4.66 -4.62
C GLU A 785 -18.46 -4.80 -5.06
N ASP A 786 -18.18 -4.62 -6.35
CA ASP A 786 -16.87 -4.77 -7.01
C ASP A 786 -16.04 -5.96 -6.48
N PRO A 787 -16.54 -7.20 -6.63
CA PRO A 787 -15.83 -8.38 -6.12
C PRO A 787 -14.50 -8.62 -6.86
N ALA A 788 -14.27 -7.97 -8.01
CA ALA A 788 -13.02 -7.99 -8.74
C ALA A 788 -11.96 -7.04 -8.15
N PHE A 789 -12.31 -6.15 -7.21
CA PHE A 789 -11.42 -5.14 -6.66
C PHE A 789 -10.13 -5.74 -6.07
N ALA A 790 -10.23 -6.85 -5.35
CA ALA A 790 -9.08 -7.55 -4.77
C ALA A 790 -8.07 -8.02 -5.85
N MET A 791 -8.55 -8.45 -7.02
CA MET A 791 -7.70 -8.86 -8.14
C MET A 791 -7.03 -7.66 -8.82
N ARG A 792 -7.74 -6.54 -8.97
CA ARG A 792 -7.18 -5.27 -9.50
C ARG A 792 -6.10 -4.72 -8.57
N LEU A 793 -6.34 -4.77 -7.26
CA LEU A 793 -5.36 -4.36 -6.25
C LEU A 793 -4.12 -5.25 -6.28
N ALA A 794 -4.29 -6.57 -6.50
CA ALA A 794 -3.17 -7.49 -6.64
C ALA A 794 -2.34 -7.20 -7.90
N ILE A 795 -2.97 -6.84 -9.02
CA ILE A 795 -2.28 -6.38 -10.25
C ILE A 795 -1.47 -5.12 -9.94
N GLU A 796 -2.08 -4.13 -9.28
CA GLU A 796 -1.40 -2.89 -8.90
C GLU A 796 -0.17 -3.17 -8.01
N ALA A 797 -0.31 -4.03 -7.01
CA ALA A 797 0.79 -4.44 -6.15
C ALA A 797 1.92 -5.13 -6.95
N SER A 798 1.57 -5.93 -7.95
CA SER A 798 2.52 -6.57 -8.87
C SER A 798 3.29 -5.55 -9.73
N LEU A 799 2.59 -4.55 -10.28
CA LEU A 799 3.18 -3.47 -11.06
C LEU A 799 4.12 -2.59 -10.23
N ILE A 800 3.70 -2.21 -9.02
CA ILE A 800 4.53 -1.44 -8.08
C ILE A 800 5.79 -2.22 -7.72
N ARG A 801 5.66 -3.51 -7.41
CA ARG A 801 6.80 -4.38 -7.10
C ARG A 801 7.75 -4.53 -8.29
N ALA A 802 7.22 -4.54 -9.52
CA ALA A 802 8.00 -4.64 -10.75
C ALA A 802 8.67 -3.32 -11.17
N SER A 803 8.41 -2.19 -10.49
CA SER A 803 8.92 -0.88 -10.91
C SER A 803 10.43 -0.68 -10.72
N GLY A 804 11.13 -1.63 -10.09
CA GLY A 804 12.59 -1.61 -9.91
C GLY A 804 13.14 -0.66 -8.85
N VAL A 805 12.28 0.07 -8.13
CA VAL A 805 12.66 0.93 -6.99
C VAL A 805 12.07 0.37 -5.69
N PRO A 806 12.72 0.59 -4.53
CA PRO A 806 12.21 0.10 -3.26
C PRO A 806 10.84 0.69 -2.90
N VAL A 807 10.00 -0.12 -2.27
CA VAL A 807 8.68 0.29 -1.76
C VAL A 807 8.76 0.52 -0.25
N ILE A 808 8.34 1.71 0.19
CA ILE A 808 8.34 2.15 1.59
C ILE A 808 6.90 2.26 2.09
N LEU A 809 6.62 1.67 3.25
CA LEU A 809 5.33 1.81 3.92
C LEU A 809 5.41 2.85 5.04
N HIS A 810 4.67 3.95 4.91
CA HIS A 810 4.52 4.96 5.95
C HIS A 810 3.33 4.62 6.86
N ILE A 811 3.50 4.69 8.18
CA ILE A 811 2.42 4.42 9.16
C ILE A 811 2.01 5.71 9.88
N LEU A 812 0.71 6.04 9.82
CA LEU A 812 0.10 7.28 10.33
C LEU A 812 -1.21 7.04 11.11
N HIS A 813 -1.68 8.10 11.77
CA HIS A 813 -3.02 8.21 12.37
C HIS A 813 -3.95 9.06 11.48
N PRO A 814 -5.29 9.00 11.63
CA PRO A 814 -6.23 9.59 10.68
C PRO A 814 -6.52 11.10 10.87
N TRP A 815 -5.79 11.80 11.75
CA TRP A 815 -6.14 13.19 12.13
C TRP A 815 -5.44 14.27 11.29
N GLY A 816 -4.57 13.87 10.35
CA GLY A 816 -3.83 14.77 9.48
C GLY A 816 -2.86 15.71 10.22
N GLY A 817 -2.61 16.89 9.65
CA GLY A 817 -1.79 17.95 10.25
C GLY A 817 -0.30 17.91 9.86
N GLY A 818 0.57 18.41 10.74
CA GLY A 818 2.00 18.57 10.45
C GLY A 818 2.73 17.25 10.14
N THR A 819 2.32 16.15 10.78
CA THR A 819 2.83 14.81 10.52
C THR A 819 2.52 14.37 9.09
N GLU A 820 1.28 14.56 8.64
CA GLU A 820 0.87 14.22 7.28
C GLU A 820 1.61 15.07 6.24
N LYS A 821 1.72 16.39 6.48
CA LYS A 821 2.51 17.29 5.64
C LYS A 821 3.94 16.77 5.47
N GLN A 822 4.58 16.36 6.57
CA GLN A 822 5.94 15.83 6.53
C GLN A 822 6.04 14.54 5.71
N VAL A 823 5.05 13.64 5.79
CA VAL A 823 5.00 12.44 4.94
C VAL A 823 4.82 12.80 3.48
N VAL A 824 3.91 13.72 3.15
CA VAL A 824 3.69 14.19 1.76
C VAL A 824 4.96 14.78 1.18
N ASP A 825 5.63 15.67 1.93
CA ASP A 825 6.88 16.28 1.50
C ASP A 825 7.95 15.19 1.29
N LEU A 826 8.08 14.23 2.22
CA LEU A 826 9.03 13.12 2.10
C LEU A 826 8.75 12.23 0.87
N MET A 827 7.49 11.90 0.62
CA MET A 827 7.07 11.14 -0.56
C MET A 827 7.43 11.89 -1.85
N ALA A 828 7.20 13.21 -1.90
CA ALA A 828 7.57 14.03 -3.05
C ALA A 828 9.10 14.07 -3.28
N HIS A 829 9.88 14.22 -2.21
CA HIS A 829 11.36 14.24 -2.29
C HIS A 829 11.96 12.89 -2.68
N THR A 830 11.23 11.78 -2.47
CA THR A 830 11.69 10.41 -2.74
C THR A 830 11.05 9.77 -3.96
N ALA A 831 10.14 10.45 -4.66
CA ALA A 831 9.30 9.88 -5.72
C ALA A 831 10.07 9.23 -6.88
N GLU A 832 11.28 9.72 -7.19
CA GLU A 832 12.16 9.15 -8.22
C GLU A 832 12.98 7.95 -7.73
N ARG A 833 13.12 7.78 -6.42
CA ARG A 833 14.02 6.80 -5.78
C ARG A 833 13.29 5.69 -5.03
N ALA A 834 12.02 5.89 -4.70
CA ALA A 834 11.20 4.93 -3.98
C ALA A 834 9.72 5.12 -4.33
N LYS A 835 8.95 4.03 -4.28
CA LYS A 835 7.49 4.09 -4.21
C LYS A 835 7.06 4.15 -2.76
N SER A 836 6.04 4.95 -2.47
CA SER A 836 5.55 5.15 -1.11
C SER A 836 4.10 4.71 -1.01
N LEU A 837 3.79 3.94 0.03
CA LEU A 837 2.44 3.58 0.44
C LEU A 837 2.20 4.15 1.84
N THR A 838 0.96 4.47 2.17
CA THR A 838 0.63 5.00 3.50
C THR A 838 -0.48 4.18 4.15
N LEU A 839 -0.18 3.56 5.29
CA LEU A 839 -1.16 2.88 6.12
C LEU A 839 -1.58 3.79 7.27
N ILE A 840 -2.87 4.12 7.30
CA ILE A 840 -3.50 4.85 8.38
C ILE A 840 -4.21 3.87 9.30
N ILE A 841 -3.92 3.98 10.60
CA ILE A 841 -4.51 3.15 11.64
C ILE A 841 -5.41 4.02 12.50
N ALA A 842 -6.72 3.81 12.41
CA ALA A 842 -7.69 4.42 13.30
C ALA A 842 -7.83 3.58 14.58
N ALA A 843 -8.01 4.24 15.72
CA ALA A 843 -8.33 3.56 16.97
C ALA A 843 -9.69 2.82 16.83
N PRO A 844 -9.89 1.68 17.52
CA PRO A 844 -11.19 1.04 17.59
C PRO A 844 -12.25 2.02 18.11
N ALA A 845 -13.46 1.96 17.57
CA ALA A 845 -14.58 2.65 18.18
C ALA A 845 -14.91 1.99 19.54
N GLU A 846 -15.42 2.75 20.51
CA GLU A 846 -15.71 2.26 21.87
C GLU A 846 -16.65 1.03 21.90
N ASP A 847 -17.36 0.76 20.81
CA ASP A 847 -18.33 -0.32 20.62
C ASP A 847 -17.83 -1.49 19.73
N LYS A 848 -16.59 -1.45 19.21
CA LYS A 848 -16.10 -2.42 18.21
C LYS A 848 -14.74 -3.01 18.57
N SER A 849 -14.61 -4.32 18.37
CA SER A 849 -13.34 -5.05 18.46
C SER A 849 -12.38 -4.74 17.30
N ASP A 850 -12.93 -4.37 16.14
CA ASP A 850 -12.17 -4.31 14.89
C ASP A 850 -11.46 -2.96 14.72
N LEU A 851 -10.24 -3.02 14.20
CA LEU A 851 -9.45 -1.87 13.77
C LEU A 851 -9.93 -1.35 12.42
N GLY A 852 -10.09 -0.03 12.32
CA GLY A 852 -10.26 0.66 11.04
C GLY A 852 -8.90 0.98 10.42
N LEU A 853 -8.64 0.45 9.23
CA LEU A 853 -7.42 0.72 8.48
C LEU A 853 -7.75 1.42 7.15
N ALA A 854 -6.85 2.28 6.68
CA ALA A 854 -6.89 2.81 5.32
C ALA A 854 -5.49 2.74 4.70
N LEU A 855 -5.36 2.04 3.58
CA LEU A 855 -4.15 2.01 2.76
C LEU A 855 -4.28 3.02 1.62
N PHE A 856 -3.34 3.95 1.52
CA PHE A 856 -3.25 4.90 0.43
C PHE A 856 -2.12 4.53 -0.53
N ILE A 857 -2.46 4.54 -1.82
CA ILE A 857 -1.60 4.18 -2.94
C ILE A 857 -1.59 5.37 -3.91
N PRO A 858 -0.48 6.11 -4.02
CA PRO A 858 -0.36 7.22 -4.97
C PRO A 858 -0.49 6.74 -6.41
N ASP A 859 -1.22 7.50 -7.22
CA ASP A 859 -1.34 7.29 -8.67
C ASP A 859 -1.41 8.63 -9.43
N ALA A 860 -1.46 8.59 -10.76
CA ALA A 860 -1.52 9.78 -11.61
C ALA A 860 -2.78 10.64 -11.41
N ASN A 861 -3.81 10.10 -10.77
CA ASN A 861 -5.12 10.70 -10.55
C ASN A 861 -5.33 11.12 -9.07
N GLY A 862 -4.24 11.37 -8.33
CA GLY A 862 -4.29 11.80 -6.93
C GLY A 862 -4.30 10.67 -5.89
N GLY A 863 -4.26 9.41 -6.34
CA GLY A 863 -4.16 8.21 -5.50
C GLY A 863 -5.48 7.53 -5.17
N ARG A 864 -5.35 6.30 -4.67
CA ARG A 864 -6.44 5.43 -4.22
C ARG A 864 -6.34 5.18 -2.73
N ARG A 865 -7.49 5.22 -2.06
CA ARG A 865 -7.66 4.88 -0.64
C ARG A 865 -8.47 3.59 -0.53
N VAL A 866 -7.90 2.61 0.15
CA VAL A 866 -8.50 1.31 0.41
C VAL A 866 -8.81 1.21 1.90
N ASP A 867 -10.07 1.33 2.27
CA ASP A 867 -10.53 1.14 3.64
C ASP A 867 -10.76 -0.34 3.95
N MET A 868 -10.32 -0.76 5.13
CA MET A 868 -10.37 -2.14 5.61
C MET A 868 -10.83 -2.16 7.07
N ARG A 869 -11.45 -3.27 7.47
CA ARG A 869 -11.68 -3.61 8.87
C ARG A 869 -11.01 -4.94 9.18
N VAL A 870 -10.25 -4.99 10.26
CA VAL A 870 -9.51 -6.18 10.66
C VAL A 870 -9.55 -6.38 12.17
N ALA A 871 -9.43 -7.63 12.62
CA ALA A 871 -9.39 -7.94 14.05
C ALA A 871 -8.02 -7.57 14.65
N ALA A 872 -6.95 -7.79 13.88
CA ALA A 872 -5.59 -7.44 14.27
C ALA A 872 -4.80 -6.83 13.11
N LEU A 873 -3.83 -5.97 13.44
CA LEU A 873 -2.94 -5.37 12.43
C LEU A 873 -2.16 -6.43 11.61
N GLY A 874 -1.95 -7.63 12.17
CA GLY A 874 -1.34 -8.75 11.45
C GLY A 874 -2.15 -9.27 10.27
N ASP A 875 -3.47 -9.07 10.25
CA ASP A 875 -4.35 -9.60 9.21
C ASP A 875 -4.07 -8.97 7.83
N VAL A 876 -3.51 -7.75 7.79
CA VAL A 876 -3.11 -7.08 6.54
C VAL A 876 -1.71 -7.43 6.05
N ALA A 877 -0.96 -8.30 6.75
CA ALA A 877 0.43 -8.62 6.39
C ALA A 877 0.56 -9.20 4.96
N ALA A 878 -0.34 -10.12 4.58
CA ALA A 878 -0.34 -10.71 3.24
C ALA A 878 -0.58 -9.67 2.13
N LEU A 879 -1.51 -8.74 2.37
CA LEU A 879 -1.76 -7.61 1.48
C LEU A 879 -0.51 -6.75 1.32
N LEU A 880 0.11 -6.38 2.43
CA LEU A 880 1.27 -5.50 2.43
C LEU A 880 2.50 -6.18 1.78
N TRP A 881 2.74 -7.47 2.04
CA TRP A 881 3.81 -8.22 1.38
C TRP A 881 3.63 -8.31 -0.14
N ALA A 882 2.39 -8.31 -0.65
CA ALA A 882 2.16 -8.30 -2.09
C ALA A 882 2.77 -7.07 -2.79
N PHE A 883 2.91 -5.93 -2.11
CA PHE A 883 3.56 -4.74 -2.68
C PHE A 883 5.09 -4.84 -2.73
N GLY A 884 5.71 -5.89 -2.20
CA GLY A 884 7.17 -6.02 -2.20
C GLY A 884 7.86 -4.98 -1.31
N LEU A 885 7.27 -4.69 -0.15
CA LEU A 885 7.81 -3.74 0.82
C LEU A 885 9.26 -4.06 1.19
N ARG A 886 10.10 -3.04 1.23
CA ARG A 886 11.50 -3.19 1.64
C ARG A 886 11.83 -2.53 2.98
N ARG A 887 11.04 -1.54 3.38
CA ARG A 887 11.23 -0.76 4.62
C ARG A 887 9.89 -0.22 5.10
N ILE A 888 9.76 -0.09 6.41
CA ILE A 888 8.62 0.56 7.07
C ILE A 888 9.11 1.87 7.71
N HIS A 889 8.33 2.93 7.63
CA HIS A 889 8.61 4.20 8.29
C HIS A 889 7.43 4.56 9.18
N VAL A 890 7.61 4.42 10.49
CA VAL A 890 6.61 4.75 11.49
C VAL A 890 6.69 6.25 11.79
N HIS A 891 5.59 6.97 11.56
CA HIS A 891 5.48 8.39 11.94
C HIS A 891 4.64 8.55 13.21
N HIS A 892 3.76 7.59 13.53
CA HIS A 892 2.99 7.65 14.76
C HIS A 892 2.48 6.28 15.20
N ALA A 893 2.32 6.08 16.51
CA ALA A 893 1.90 4.81 17.11
C ALA A 893 0.69 4.93 18.07
N LEU A 894 0.20 6.15 18.37
CA LEU A 894 -0.76 6.39 19.45
C LEU A 894 -2.06 5.57 19.36
N THR A 895 -2.56 5.32 18.14
CA THR A 895 -3.81 4.58 17.90
C THR A 895 -3.62 3.05 17.88
N ALA A 896 -2.38 2.56 17.92
CA ALA A 896 -2.05 1.14 17.77
C ALA A 896 -0.81 0.72 18.56
N MET A 897 -0.53 1.40 19.69
CA MET A 897 0.73 1.24 20.45
C MET A 897 1.00 -0.23 20.83
N GLU A 898 -0.04 -0.97 21.21
CA GLU A 898 0.06 -2.37 21.62
C GLU A 898 0.21 -3.35 20.44
N GLN A 899 -0.31 -3.00 19.27
CA GLN A 899 -0.31 -3.88 18.09
C GLN A 899 0.90 -3.66 17.18
N LEU A 900 1.53 -2.48 17.26
CA LEU A 900 2.57 -2.09 16.31
C LEU A 900 3.84 -2.93 16.46
N ALA A 901 4.31 -3.21 17.68
CA ALA A 901 5.51 -4.01 17.88
C ALA A 901 5.35 -5.47 17.39
N PRO A 902 4.25 -6.20 17.73
CA PRO A 902 3.97 -7.51 17.15
C PRO A 902 3.84 -7.47 15.62
N PHE A 903 3.20 -6.45 15.06
CA PHE A 903 3.05 -6.30 13.62
C PHE A 903 4.40 -6.07 12.91
N LEU A 904 5.26 -5.19 13.42
CA LEU A 904 6.59 -4.95 12.87
C LEU A 904 7.45 -6.21 12.93
N ALA A 905 7.35 -6.98 14.01
CA ALA A 905 8.03 -8.28 14.14
C ALA A 905 7.51 -9.30 13.12
N LEU A 906 6.20 -9.37 12.90
CA LEU A 906 5.58 -10.22 11.88
C LEU A 906 6.07 -9.86 10.48
N MET A 907 6.10 -8.56 10.14
CA MET A 907 6.57 -8.09 8.83
C MET A 907 8.05 -8.41 8.61
N ASN A 908 8.85 -8.47 9.68
CA ASN A 908 10.29 -8.77 9.67
C ASN A 908 11.07 -7.91 8.65
N LEU A 909 10.72 -6.62 8.58
CA LEU A 909 11.38 -5.63 7.74
C LEU A 909 12.09 -4.59 8.61
N PRO A 910 13.23 -4.04 8.14
CA PRO A 910 13.83 -2.91 8.82
C PRO A 910 12.85 -1.74 8.86
N TYR A 911 12.81 -1.01 9.98
CA TYR A 911 11.94 0.15 10.11
C TYR A 911 12.65 1.37 10.71
N ASP A 912 12.21 2.54 10.24
CA ASP A 912 12.59 3.83 10.79
C ASP A 912 11.44 4.40 11.60
N LEU A 913 11.77 5.28 12.54
CA LEU A 913 10.80 5.94 13.42
C LEU A 913 11.05 7.46 13.40
N SER A 914 10.06 8.26 13.02
CA SER A 914 10.12 9.72 13.14
C SER A 914 9.37 10.20 14.39
N ILE A 915 10.04 11.03 15.20
CA ILE A 915 9.45 11.62 16.40
C ILE A 915 8.77 12.94 16.03
N HIS A 916 7.44 12.95 16.03
CA HIS A 916 6.62 14.15 15.77
C HIS A 916 6.07 14.76 17.06
N ASP A 917 5.91 13.96 18.10
CA ASP A 917 5.47 14.35 19.43
C ASP A 917 6.06 13.36 20.46
N TYR A 918 5.68 13.50 21.73
CA TYR A 918 6.16 12.62 22.81
C TYR A 918 5.21 11.47 23.13
N ALA A 919 4.30 11.09 22.22
CA ALA A 919 3.33 10.01 22.44
C ALA A 919 4.00 8.70 22.87
N LEU A 920 5.19 8.38 22.35
CA LEU A 920 5.90 7.15 22.69
C LEU A 920 6.43 7.10 24.13
N ILE A 921 6.59 8.26 24.79
CA ILE A 921 7.11 8.32 26.17
C ILE A 921 6.08 8.87 27.17
N CYS A 922 5.00 9.49 26.69
CA CYS A 922 3.93 10.07 27.49
C CYS A 922 2.60 10.18 26.72
N PRO A 923 1.47 9.67 27.24
CA PRO A 923 0.17 9.72 26.56
C PRO A 923 -0.42 11.14 26.45
N ARG A 924 0.20 12.16 27.06
CA ARG A 924 -0.17 13.57 26.90
C ARG A 924 0.41 14.23 25.65
N ILE A 925 1.29 13.53 24.92
CA ILE A 925 1.94 13.93 23.65
C ILE A 925 2.82 15.20 23.68
N ASN A 926 2.59 16.14 24.60
CA ASN A 926 3.28 17.43 24.68
C ASN A 926 4.08 17.65 25.98
N LEU A 927 4.11 16.67 26.89
CA LEU A 927 4.76 16.77 28.21
C LEU A 927 4.28 17.96 29.06
N ALA A 928 3.02 18.38 28.90
CA ALA A 928 2.43 19.49 29.65
C ALA A 928 1.42 19.05 30.74
N GLN A 929 1.47 19.73 31.88
CA GLN A 929 0.51 19.63 32.98
C GLN A 929 0.10 21.05 33.39
N ALA A 930 -1.20 21.29 33.61
CA ALA A 930 -1.73 22.61 33.94
C ALA A 930 -1.24 23.74 32.99
N GLY A 931 -1.10 23.44 31.69
CA GLY A 931 -0.71 24.41 30.67
C GLY A 931 0.80 24.66 30.51
N ALA A 932 1.66 24.04 31.30
CA ALA A 932 3.12 24.22 31.24
C ALA A 932 3.87 22.88 31.24
N TYR A 933 5.14 22.90 30.83
CA TYR A 933 6.03 21.75 30.86
C TYR A 933 6.12 21.14 32.27
N CYS A 934 5.87 19.85 32.40
CA CYS A 934 5.78 19.18 33.70
C CYS A 934 7.14 18.87 34.35
N GLY A 935 8.26 19.13 33.66
CA GLY A 935 9.60 18.82 34.17
C GLY A 935 9.97 17.34 34.08
N GLU A 936 9.15 16.49 33.44
CA GLU A 936 9.37 15.04 33.30
C GLU A 936 9.58 14.33 34.65
N PRO A 937 8.55 14.30 35.53
CA PRO A 937 8.68 13.65 36.82
C PRO A 937 8.90 12.13 36.66
N ASP A 938 9.28 11.48 37.75
CA ASP A 938 9.42 10.03 37.81
C ASP A 938 8.08 9.29 37.55
N ALA A 939 8.13 7.96 37.50
CA ALA A 939 6.95 7.14 37.23
C ALA A 939 5.81 7.38 38.24
N GLN A 940 6.14 7.65 39.51
CA GLN A 940 5.14 7.93 40.55
C GLN A 940 4.46 9.28 40.32
N GLY A 941 5.24 10.33 40.04
CA GLY A 941 4.73 11.65 39.69
C GLY A 941 3.90 11.63 38.41
N CYS A 942 4.32 10.89 37.37
CA CYS A 942 3.53 10.70 36.17
C CYS A 942 2.21 9.95 36.43
N ARG A 943 2.21 8.92 37.30
CA ARG A 943 0.98 8.21 37.67
C ARG A 943 0.00 9.12 38.42
N ALA A 944 0.50 9.96 39.33
CA ALA A 944 -0.31 10.98 39.98
C ALA A 944 -0.90 11.99 38.96
N CYS A 945 -0.09 12.43 38.00
CA CYS A 945 -0.50 13.32 36.90
C CYS A 945 -1.61 12.71 36.02
N LEU A 946 -1.51 11.44 35.64
CA LEU A 946 -2.53 10.73 34.83
C LEU A 946 -3.78 10.38 35.64
N THR A 947 -3.66 10.25 36.97
CA THR A 947 -4.82 10.07 37.84
C THR A 947 -5.60 11.37 37.99
N ALA A 948 -4.90 12.49 38.16
CA ALA A 948 -5.51 13.82 38.33
C ALA A 948 -6.22 14.31 37.05
N GLU A 949 -5.61 14.11 35.88
CA GLU A 949 -6.28 14.38 34.60
C GLU A 949 -6.09 13.19 33.65
N PRO A 950 -7.05 12.24 33.64
CA PRO A 950 -6.95 11.04 32.82
C PRO A 950 -6.96 11.34 31.33
N LYS A 951 -6.19 10.55 30.57
CA LYS A 951 -6.16 10.57 29.11
C LYS A 951 -6.79 9.30 28.53
N PRO A 952 -7.38 9.37 27.32
CA PRO A 952 -8.12 8.25 26.74
C PRO A 952 -7.23 7.06 26.36
N PHE A 953 -5.94 7.27 26.09
CA PHE A 953 -5.06 6.20 25.58
C PHE A 953 -4.46 5.29 26.65
N SER A 954 -4.08 5.83 27.82
CA SER A 954 -3.55 5.04 28.93
C SER A 954 -3.57 5.83 30.24
N ARG A 955 -3.71 5.09 31.34
CA ARG A 955 -3.53 5.55 32.72
C ARG A 955 -2.28 4.97 33.40
N ASP A 956 -1.63 4.00 32.76
CA ASP A 956 -0.40 3.38 33.27
C ASP A 956 0.81 3.85 32.47
N ILE A 957 1.56 4.79 33.06
CA ILE A 957 2.75 5.36 32.44
C ILE A 957 3.87 4.32 32.27
N VAL A 958 3.94 3.29 33.13
CA VAL A 958 5.02 2.30 33.07
C VAL A 958 4.84 1.42 31.84
N ARG A 959 3.70 0.73 31.75
CA ARG A 959 3.35 -0.07 30.56
C ARG A 959 3.39 0.75 29.26
N TRP A 960 2.91 2.01 29.31
CA TRP A 960 2.95 2.88 28.15
C TRP A 960 4.37 3.17 27.66
N ARG A 961 5.29 3.49 28.58
CA ARG A 961 6.70 3.72 28.26
C ARG A 961 7.39 2.44 27.81
N GLU A 962 7.09 1.28 28.41
CA GLU A 962 7.64 -0.01 27.97
C GLU A 962 7.35 -0.27 26.48
N LEU A 963 6.09 -0.11 26.07
CA LEU A 963 5.69 -0.29 24.67
C LEU A 963 6.41 0.70 23.74
N GLY A 964 6.47 1.98 24.12
CA GLY A 964 7.13 3.00 23.31
C GLY A 964 8.64 2.85 23.23
N ILE A 965 9.32 2.52 24.33
CA ILE A 965 10.77 2.28 24.36
C ILE A 965 11.14 1.10 23.46
N VAL A 966 10.36 0.00 23.50
CA VAL A 966 10.58 -1.14 22.59
C VAL A 966 10.52 -0.70 21.13
N LEU A 967 9.58 0.17 20.76
CA LEU A 967 9.49 0.70 19.39
C LEU A 967 10.65 1.64 19.04
N ILE A 968 11.13 2.43 20.00
CA ILE A 968 12.23 3.37 19.79
C ILE A 968 13.57 2.63 19.64
N GLU A 969 13.89 1.70 20.55
CA GLU A 969 15.19 1.04 20.61
C GLU A 969 15.37 -0.03 19.53
N ARG A 970 14.28 -0.64 19.04
CA ARG A 970 14.33 -1.60 17.92
C ARG A 970 14.34 -0.96 16.54
N ALA A 971 14.11 0.34 16.43
CA ALA A 971 14.15 1.04 15.14
C ALA A 971 15.59 1.08 14.62
N ASP A 972 15.80 0.85 13.32
CA ASP A 972 17.11 1.03 12.68
C ASP A 972 17.62 2.46 12.86
N ARG A 973 16.68 3.42 12.79
CA ARG A 973 16.92 4.86 12.86
C ARG A 973 15.74 5.54 13.53
N VAL A 974 16.03 6.38 14.51
CA VAL A 974 15.06 7.26 15.16
C VAL A 974 15.36 8.70 14.76
N ILE A 975 14.48 9.28 13.95
CA ILE A 975 14.63 10.60 13.34
C ILE A 975 13.98 11.64 14.25
N CYS A 976 14.81 12.49 14.85
CA CYS A 976 14.41 13.57 15.75
C CYS A 976 14.53 14.93 15.03
N PRO A 977 13.49 15.80 15.05
CA PRO A 977 13.51 17.09 14.37
C PRO A 977 14.46 18.13 14.98
N SER A 978 14.88 17.94 16.24
CA SER A 978 15.78 18.84 16.97
C SER A 978 16.69 18.07 17.93
N ARG A 979 17.72 18.75 18.46
CA ARG A 979 18.62 18.18 19.46
C ARG A 979 17.91 18.01 20.79
N ASP A 980 17.09 18.98 21.20
CA ASP A 980 16.27 18.88 22.41
C ASP A 980 15.36 17.63 22.40
N VAL A 981 14.74 17.32 21.25
CA VAL A 981 13.95 16.09 21.10
C VAL A 981 14.84 14.85 21.24
N ALA A 982 16.00 14.81 20.57
CA ALA A 982 16.92 13.68 20.68
C ALA A 982 17.41 13.47 22.12
N ASP A 983 17.74 14.54 22.84
CA ASP A 983 18.21 14.48 24.22
C ASP A 983 17.11 14.01 25.18
N ARG A 984 15.85 14.42 24.93
CA ARG A 984 14.68 13.89 25.64
C ARG A 984 14.50 12.40 25.41
N ILE A 985 14.46 11.96 24.15
CA ILE A 985 14.28 10.54 23.81
C ILE A 985 15.42 9.69 24.39
N ARG A 986 16.67 10.17 24.33
CA ARG A 986 17.84 9.48 24.89
C ARG A 986 17.72 9.18 26.39
N ARG A 987 17.02 10.03 27.17
CA ARG A 987 16.78 9.78 28.59
C ARG A 987 15.92 8.55 28.86
N TYR A 988 15.01 8.21 27.95
CA TYR A 988 14.10 7.07 28.09
C TYR A 988 14.58 5.83 27.31
N ALA A 989 15.26 6.04 26.19
CA ALA A 989 15.71 4.99 25.28
C ALA A 989 17.19 5.20 24.92
N PRO A 990 18.13 4.92 25.84
CA PRO A 990 19.56 5.19 25.66
C PRO A 990 20.20 4.30 24.58
N ALA A 991 19.63 3.13 24.27
CA ALA A 991 20.14 2.23 23.24
C ALA A 991 19.70 2.63 21.82
N ALA A 992 18.84 3.64 21.68
CA ALA A 992 18.28 4.04 20.40
C ALA A 992 19.29 4.71 19.47
N HIS A 993 19.21 4.41 18.17
CA HIS A 993 20.00 5.07 17.14
C HIS A 993 19.35 6.40 16.71
N LEU A 994 19.66 7.46 17.46
CA LEU A 994 19.07 8.79 17.27
C LEU A 994 19.79 9.61 16.18
N LEU A 995 19.02 10.13 15.22
CA LEU A 995 19.48 11.02 14.15
C LEU A 995 18.73 12.36 14.24
N VAL A 996 19.47 13.46 14.34
CA VAL A 996 18.88 14.81 14.33
C VAL A 996 18.71 15.29 12.88
N VAL A 997 17.48 15.26 12.37
CA VAL A 997 17.13 15.70 11.02
C VAL A 997 15.87 16.59 11.09
N PRO A 998 15.98 17.91 10.84
CA PRO A 998 14.83 18.79 10.86
C PRO A 998 13.86 18.46 9.71
N HIS A 999 12.56 18.74 9.90
CA HIS A 999 11.55 18.47 8.87
C HIS A 999 11.75 19.28 7.59
N GLU A 1000 12.33 20.49 7.69
CA GLU A 1000 12.61 21.38 6.55
C GLU A 1000 14.11 21.74 6.47
N PRO A 1001 14.98 20.80 6.04
CA PRO A 1001 16.43 20.96 6.13
C PRO A 1001 16.97 22.15 5.32
N ASP A 1002 16.33 22.51 4.21
CA ASP A 1002 16.73 23.64 3.36
C ASP A 1002 16.44 25.00 4.01
N LEU A 1003 15.41 25.07 4.86
CA LEU A 1003 15.06 26.28 5.62
C LEU A 1003 15.88 26.41 6.91
N TYR A 1004 16.42 25.30 7.41
CA TYR A 1004 17.12 25.23 8.69
C TYR A 1004 18.52 25.89 8.68
N ARG A 1005 19.16 26.04 7.51
CA ARG A 1005 20.57 26.49 7.40
C ARG A 1005 20.76 27.92 6.87
N ARG A 1006 19.71 28.69 6.61
CA ARG A 1006 19.84 30.02 5.97
C ARG A 1006 19.59 31.15 6.98
N PRO A 1007 20.60 31.90 7.44
CA PRO A 1007 20.35 33.14 8.16
C PRO A 1007 19.62 34.12 7.24
N GLN A 1008 18.44 34.57 7.64
CA GLN A 1008 17.65 35.52 6.86
C GLN A 1008 17.74 36.91 7.49
N PRO A 1009 17.99 37.98 6.70
CA PRO A 1009 17.93 39.35 7.20
C PRO A 1009 16.53 39.65 7.75
N VAL A 1010 16.45 39.98 9.04
CA VAL A 1010 15.19 40.35 9.68
C VAL A 1010 14.84 41.79 9.34
N ARG A 1011 13.60 42.03 8.94
CA ARG A 1011 13.04 43.38 8.80
C ARG A 1011 12.42 43.77 10.14
N ILE A 1012 13.08 44.68 10.85
CA ILE A 1012 12.51 45.35 12.02
C ILE A 1012 12.17 46.79 11.58
N PRO A 1013 10.89 47.14 11.37
CA PRO A 1013 10.52 48.52 11.12
C PRO A 1013 10.92 49.41 12.32
N PRO A 1014 11.37 50.65 12.10
CA PRO A 1014 11.66 51.56 13.20
C PRO A 1014 10.38 51.84 14.01
N LEU A 1015 10.44 51.59 15.32
CA LEU A 1015 9.34 51.88 16.24
C LEU A 1015 9.48 53.32 16.72
N ALA A 1016 8.65 54.24 16.20
CA ALA A 1016 8.54 55.58 16.74
C ALA A 1016 7.84 55.53 18.11
N ALA A 1017 8.16 56.47 19.01
CA ALA A 1017 7.70 56.44 20.41
C ALA A 1017 6.17 56.55 20.57
N ASP A 1018 5.46 56.97 19.53
CA ASP A 1018 4.02 57.16 19.44
C ASP A 1018 3.29 56.01 18.73
N ILE A 1019 4.01 55.02 18.19
CA ILE A 1019 3.42 53.88 17.47
C ILE A 1019 3.39 52.65 18.39
N PRO A 1020 2.21 52.03 18.63
CA PRO A 1020 2.13 50.81 19.41
C PRO A 1020 2.85 49.64 18.73
N LEU A 1021 3.49 48.79 19.52
CA LEU A 1021 4.14 47.58 19.03
C LEU A 1021 3.08 46.56 18.61
N ARG A 1022 2.89 46.42 17.29
CA ARG A 1022 2.11 45.35 16.66
C ARG A 1022 2.75 43.97 16.88
N VAL A 1023 2.06 43.11 17.62
CA VAL A 1023 2.48 41.73 17.94
C VAL A 1023 1.49 40.74 17.31
N ALA A 1024 1.98 39.86 16.45
CA ALA A 1024 1.17 38.79 15.84
C ALA A 1024 1.42 37.44 16.51
N VAL A 1025 0.39 36.61 16.61
CA VAL A 1025 0.47 35.20 17.03
C VAL A 1025 -0.22 34.35 15.97
N LEU A 1026 0.39 33.22 15.59
CA LEU A 1026 -0.03 32.42 14.42
C LEU A 1026 -0.72 31.11 14.84
N GLY A 1027 -1.83 30.78 14.18
CA GLY A 1027 -2.49 29.47 14.24
C GLY A 1027 -3.66 29.37 15.22
N ILE A 1028 -4.15 28.14 15.42
CA ILE A 1028 -5.22 27.84 16.38
C ILE A 1028 -4.64 27.80 17.79
N LEU A 1029 -5.07 28.69 18.68
CA LEU A 1029 -4.48 28.89 20.00
C LEU A 1029 -5.24 28.14 21.10
N ALA A 1030 -5.12 26.81 21.06
CA ALA A 1030 -5.55 25.96 22.16
C ALA A 1030 -4.72 26.20 23.45
N GLU A 1031 -5.16 25.62 24.57
CA GLU A 1031 -4.41 25.71 25.84
C GLU A 1031 -2.98 25.19 25.68
N HIS A 1032 -2.84 24.01 25.06
CA HIS A 1032 -1.56 23.44 24.65
C HIS A 1032 -0.91 24.17 23.46
N LYS A 1033 -1.36 25.36 23.08
CA LYS A 1033 -0.70 26.30 22.15
C LYS A 1033 -0.50 27.68 22.79
N GLY A 1034 -0.65 27.77 24.13
CA GLY A 1034 -0.36 28.96 24.91
C GLY A 1034 -1.52 29.96 24.91
N GLY A 1035 -2.71 29.55 24.45
CA GLY A 1035 -3.85 30.44 24.30
C GLY A 1035 -4.27 31.12 25.60
N ALA A 1036 -4.31 30.37 26.71
CA ALA A 1036 -4.64 30.94 28.03
C ALA A 1036 -3.59 31.96 28.49
N PHE A 1037 -2.31 31.62 28.36
CA PHE A 1037 -1.19 32.51 28.71
C PHE A 1037 -1.17 33.78 27.85
N LEU A 1038 -1.43 33.66 26.55
CA LEU A 1038 -1.55 34.82 25.66
C LEU A 1038 -2.65 35.77 26.16
N LEU A 1039 -3.81 35.24 26.55
CA LEU A 1039 -4.89 36.07 27.09
C LEU A 1039 -4.49 36.74 28.41
N ASP A 1040 -3.74 36.05 29.28
CA ASP A 1040 -3.16 36.66 30.50
C ASP A 1040 -2.20 37.81 30.15
N CYS A 1041 -1.34 37.63 29.13
CA CYS A 1041 -0.42 38.68 28.66
C CYS A 1041 -1.18 39.88 28.09
N ILE A 1042 -2.24 39.64 27.31
CA ILE A 1042 -3.06 40.71 26.75
C ILE A 1042 -3.71 41.48 27.91
N GLU A 1043 -4.43 40.82 28.81
CA GLU A 1043 -5.09 41.45 29.96
C GLU A 1043 -4.10 42.23 30.84
N TYR A 1044 -2.92 41.66 31.11
CA TYR A 1044 -1.88 42.35 31.87
C TYR A 1044 -1.35 43.60 31.15
N SER A 1045 -1.11 43.51 29.83
CA SER A 1045 -0.67 44.65 29.03
C SER A 1045 -1.69 45.81 29.07
N GLN A 1046 -2.98 45.50 29.18
CA GLN A 1046 -4.05 46.48 29.34
C GLN A 1046 -4.02 47.12 30.73
N ALA A 1047 -3.86 46.32 31.78
CA ALA A 1047 -3.82 46.81 33.15
C ALA A 1047 -2.70 47.85 33.35
N ILE A 1048 -1.56 47.66 32.68
CA ILE A 1048 -0.42 48.58 32.72
C ILE A 1048 -0.42 49.65 31.61
N LYS A 1049 -1.43 49.65 30.72
CA LYS A 1049 -1.55 50.54 29.57
C LYS A 1049 -0.32 50.53 28.65
N ALA A 1050 0.24 49.33 28.41
CA ALA A 1050 1.35 49.18 27.49
C ALA A 1050 0.90 49.51 26.05
N PRO A 1051 1.73 50.20 25.24
CA PRO A 1051 1.39 50.53 23.85
C PRO A 1051 1.60 49.30 22.94
N LEU A 1052 0.75 48.27 23.09
CA LEU A 1052 0.78 47.04 22.30
C LEU A 1052 -0.50 46.90 21.48
N ASP A 1053 -0.37 46.42 20.24
CA ASP A 1053 -1.50 46.04 19.38
C ASP A 1053 -1.42 44.54 19.09
N TRP A 1054 -2.41 43.77 19.55
CA TRP A 1054 -2.39 42.33 19.47
C TRP A 1054 -3.19 41.81 18.27
N GLN A 1055 -2.56 40.94 17.49
CA GLN A 1055 -3.18 40.25 16.37
C GLN A 1055 -3.02 38.74 16.50
N VAL A 1056 -4.12 38.01 16.43
CA VAL A 1056 -4.13 36.56 16.24
C VAL A 1056 -4.49 36.29 14.79
N ILE A 1057 -3.49 35.85 14.02
CA ILE A 1057 -3.71 35.30 12.69
C ILE A 1057 -4.09 33.84 12.91
N GLY A 1058 -5.39 33.58 13.02
CA GLY A 1058 -5.96 32.33 13.51
C GLY A 1058 -7.17 32.55 14.40
N GLU A 1059 -7.47 31.55 15.22
CA GLU A 1059 -8.62 31.53 16.11
C GLU A 1059 -8.33 30.86 17.45
N PHE A 1060 -9.23 31.05 18.41
CA PHE A 1060 -9.23 30.33 19.67
C PHE A 1060 -10.28 29.23 19.63
N PRO A 1061 -10.03 28.05 20.23
CA PRO A 1061 -11.09 27.08 20.45
C PRO A 1061 -12.20 27.67 21.31
N ALA A 1062 -13.43 27.16 21.16
CA ALA A 1062 -14.64 27.69 21.80
C ALA A 1062 -14.50 28.02 23.29
N LYS A 1063 -13.78 27.20 24.06
CA LYS A 1063 -13.54 27.42 25.50
C LYS A 1063 -12.78 28.72 25.81
N LEU A 1064 -11.80 29.07 24.99
CA LEU A 1064 -10.99 30.28 25.15
C LEU A 1064 -11.56 31.47 24.37
N ASP A 1065 -12.35 31.19 23.32
CA ASP A 1065 -12.89 32.24 22.46
C ASP A 1065 -13.85 33.19 23.18
N ALA A 1066 -14.60 32.69 24.18
CA ALA A 1066 -15.45 33.52 25.03
C ALA A 1066 -14.63 34.58 25.80
N ARG A 1067 -13.49 34.18 26.37
CA ARG A 1067 -12.56 35.08 27.07
C ARG A 1067 -11.92 36.06 26.08
N ALA A 1068 -11.45 35.57 24.93
CA ALA A 1068 -10.87 36.41 23.88
C ALA A 1068 -11.88 37.44 23.33
N SER A 1069 -13.16 37.08 23.22
CA SER A 1069 -14.22 37.97 22.74
C SER A 1069 -14.56 39.11 23.68
N ASN A 1070 -14.22 39.02 24.97
CA ASN A 1070 -14.37 40.13 25.93
C ASN A 1070 -13.27 41.20 25.76
N LEU A 1071 -12.24 40.93 24.95
CA LEU A 1071 -11.12 41.83 24.68
C LEU A 1071 -11.28 42.59 23.35
N ARG A 1072 -12.52 42.72 22.84
CA ARG A 1072 -12.85 43.41 21.58
C ARG A 1072 -12.32 44.85 21.59
N GLY A 1073 -11.57 45.20 20.54
CA GLY A 1073 -10.92 46.51 20.36
C GLY A 1073 -9.45 46.57 20.75
N GLN A 1074 -8.92 45.52 21.38
CA GLN A 1074 -7.52 45.42 21.84
C GLN A 1074 -6.83 44.14 21.35
N LEU A 1075 -7.61 43.24 20.73
CA LEU A 1075 -7.17 42.02 20.06
C LEU A 1075 -7.92 41.93 18.73
N SER A 1076 -7.17 41.85 17.63
CA SER A 1076 -7.71 41.52 16.31
C SER A 1076 -7.54 40.02 16.04
N LYS A 1077 -8.54 39.39 15.43
CA LYS A 1077 -8.51 37.98 15.04
C LYS A 1077 -8.85 37.86 13.55
N THR A 1078 -8.09 37.11 12.78
CA THR A 1078 -8.43 36.84 11.37
C THR A 1078 -9.47 35.73 11.23
N GLY A 1079 -9.62 34.89 12.26
CA GLY A 1079 -10.32 33.62 12.16
C GLY A 1079 -9.43 32.55 11.53
N ARG A 1080 -10.02 31.37 11.38
CA ARG A 1080 -9.45 30.22 10.66
C ARG A 1080 -8.96 30.63 9.26
N TYR A 1081 -7.79 30.16 8.84
CA TYR A 1081 -7.15 30.54 7.58
C TYR A 1081 -6.53 29.33 6.87
N LYS A 1082 -6.38 29.41 5.55
CA LYS A 1082 -5.64 28.42 4.77
C LYS A 1082 -4.14 28.74 4.81
N LEU A 1083 -3.29 27.72 4.85
CA LEU A 1083 -1.84 27.90 4.93
C LEU A 1083 -1.30 28.79 3.79
N GLU A 1084 -1.84 28.65 2.57
CA GLU A 1084 -1.49 29.48 1.40
C GLU A 1084 -1.82 30.98 1.56
N ASP A 1085 -2.80 31.31 2.40
CA ASP A 1085 -3.19 32.69 2.69
C ASP A 1085 -2.32 33.31 3.78
N LEU A 1086 -1.62 32.50 4.58
CA LEU A 1086 -0.88 32.93 5.75
C LEU A 1086 0.19 34.00 5.43
N PRO A 1087 0.99 33.90 4.35
CA PRO A 1087 1.93 34.96 3.97
C PRO A 1087 1.22 36.30 3.70
N GLY A 1088 0.06 36.26 3.04
CA GLY A 1088 -0.77 37.44 2.78
C GLY A 1088 -1.37 38.04 4.05
N LEU A 1089 -1.80 37.20 4.99
CA LEU A 1089 -2.33 37.63 6.28
C LEU A 1089 -1.25 38.26 7.17
N ILE A 1090 -0.04 37.68 7.20
CA ILE A 1090 1.11 38.26 7.91
C ILE A 1090 1.50 39.60 7.28
N ALA A 1091 1.52 39.69 5.95
CA ALA A 1091 1.82 40.94 5.25
C ALA A 1091 0.76 42.02 5.54
N LYS A 1092 -0.53 41.66 5.57
CA LYS A 1092 -1.64 42.56 5.89
C LYS A 1092 -1.60 43.07 7.34
N GLY A 1093 -1.20 42.21 8.28
CA GLY A 1093 -0.99 42.58 9.67
C GLY A 1093 0.22 43.49 9.90
N ASP A 1094 1.23 43.37 9.04
CA ASP A 1094 2.54 44.05 9.15
C ASP A 1094 3.11 44.05 10.59
N PRO A 1095 3.20 42.89 11.26
CA PRO A 1095 3.66 42.85 12.64
C PRO A 1095 5.12 43.25 12.77
N HIS A 1096 5.46 43.91 13.88
CA HIS A 1096 6.85 44.16 14.25
C HIS A 1096 7.48 42.90 14.86
N LEU A 1097 6.67 42.14 15.59
CA LEU A 1097 7.07 40.95 16.33
C LEU A 1097 6.05 39.83 16.10
N ILE A 1098 6.52 38.62 15.86
CA ILE A 1098 5.69 37.41 15.92
C ILE A 1098 6.01 36.69 17.24
N PHE A 1099 4.99 36.54 18.09
CA PHE A 1099 5.11 35.96 19.42
C PHE A 1099 4.59 34.52 19.45
N PHE A 1100 5.37 33.65 20.09
CA PHE A 1100 5.12 32.23 20.29
C PHE A 1100 4.89 31.99 21.79
N PRO A 1101 3.63 31.89 22.27
CA PRO A 1101 3.28 31.84 23.70
C PRO A 1101 3.34 30.42 24.30
N GLN A 1102 4.02 29.48 23.65
CA GLN A 1102 4.04 28.07 24.08
C GLN A 1102 4.89 27.87 25.34
N HIS A 1103 4.42 27.05 26.28
CA HIS A 1103 5.11 26.76 27.56
C HIS A 1103 5.47 25.28 27.74
N TRP A 1104 5.49 24.50 26.66
CA TRP A 1104 5.94 23.11 26.63
C TRP A 1104 7.03 22.91 25.57
N PRO A 1105 7.77 21.79 25.60
CA PRO A 1105 8.87 21.55 24.67
C PRO A 1105 8.34 21.18 23.29
N GLU A 1106 8.02 22.17 22.47
CA GLU A 1106 7.61 21.97 21.08
C GLU A 1106 8.63 21.10 20.31
N THR A 1107 8.18 20.04 19.63
CA THR A 1107 9.05 19.14 18.86
C THR A 1107 9.52 19.77 17.55
N TYR A 1108 8.64 20.55 16.91
CA TYR A 1108 8.92 21.35 15.72
C TYR A 1108 7.85 22.46 15.55
N SER A 1109 8.05 23.44 14.66
CA SER A 1109 7.04 24.49 14.44
C SER A 1109 7.03 24.99 12.99
N PHE A 1110 6.12 24.51 12.15
CA PHE A 1110 5.98 25.03 10.77
C PHE A 1110 5.62 26.52 10.74
N THR A 1111 4.85 27.00 11.72
CA THR A 1111 4.55 28.43 11.87
C THR A 1111 5.78 29.29 12.14
N LEU A 1112 6.85 28.73 12.73
CA LEU A 1112 8.13 29.44 12.86
C LEU A 1112 8.82 29.59 11.50
N SER A 1113 8.70 28.59 10.62
CA SER A 1113 9.21 28.67 9.24
C SER A 1113 8.53 29.79 8.46
N GLU A 1114 7.21 29.95 8.64
CA GLU A 1114 6.43 31.04 8.05
C GLU A 1114 6.82 32.41 8.61
N ALA A 1115 7.09 32.49 9.91
CA ALA A 1115 7.60 33.71 10.54
C ALA A 1115 8.98 34.12 9.98
N PHE A 1116 9.86 33.15 9.75
CA PHE A 1116 11.15 33.36 9.08
C PHE A 1116 10.99 33.81 7.63
N ALA A 1117 10.10 33.16 6.87
CA ALA A 1117 9.81 33.53 5.49
C ALA A 1117 9.25 34.96 5.36
N ALA A 1118 8.45 35.40 6.35
CA ALA A 1118 7.95 36.76 6.45
C ALA A 1118 9.02 37.80 6.89
N ARG A 1119 10.23 37.35 7.23
CA ARG A 1119 11.36 38.16 7.70
C ARG A 1119 11.02 39.07 8.89
N ARG A 1120 10.24 38.57 9.84
CA ARG A 1120 9.87 39.32 11.06
C ARG A 1120 10.68 38.87 12.26
N ALA A 1121 10.83 39.76 13.25
CA ALA A 1121 11.39 39.38 14.53
C ALA A 1121 10.47 38.37 15.21
N VAL A 1122 11.06 37.39 15.91
CA VAL A 1122 10.30 36.37 16.64
C VAL A 1122 10.65 36.42 18.13
N LEU A 1123 9.65 36.24 18.98
CA LEU A 1123 9.82 36.00 20.40
C LEU A 1123 9.31 34.60 20.70
N VAL A 1124 10.21 33.71 21.13
CA VAL A 1124 9.95 32.29 21.34
C VAL A 1124 10.36 31.86 22.75
N PRO A 1125 9.77 30.80 23.30
CA PRO A 1125 10.23 30.24 24.56
C PRO A 1125 11.62 29.59 24.40
N PRO A 1126 12.46 29.60 25.44
CA PRO A 1126 13.76 28.93 25.44
C PRO A 1126 13.61 27.42 25.71
N LEU A 1127 12.69 26.75 25.02
CA LEU A 1127 12.28 25.37 25.29
C LEU A 1127 11.95 24.64 23.97
N GLY A 1128 12.21 23.34 23.90
CA GLY A 1128 11.88 22.54 22.71
C GLY A 1128 12.81 22.83 21.54
N ALA A 1129 12.28 22.73 20.32
CA ALA A 1129 13.00 22.98 19.08
C ALA A 1129 13.25 24.48 18.78
N PHE A 1130 12.67 25.41 19.53
CA PHE A 1130 12.82 26.85 19.25
C PHE A 1130 14.27 27.35 19.33
N PRO A 1131 15.05 27.08 20.42
CA PRO A 1131 16.45 27.51 20.50
C PRO A 1131 17.32 26.96 19.37
N ASP A 1132 17.20 25.66 19.08
CA ASP A 1132 17.95 24.98 18.03
C ASP A 1132 17.73 25.60 16.65
N ARG A 1133 16.54 26.16 16.41
CA ARG A 1133 16.15 26.74 15.12
C ARG A 1133 16.49 28.22 14.97
N ILE A 1134 16.61 28.96 16.07
CA ILE A 1134 17.04 30.36 16.04
C ILE A 1134 18.56 30.48 16.06
N PHE A 1135 19.25 29.58 16.76
CA PHE A 1135 20.70 29.58 16.89
C PHE A 1135 21.29 28.27 16.33
N PRO A 1136 21.21 28.01 15.02
CA PRO A 1136 21.75 26.79 14.44
C PRO A 1136 23.27 26.71 14.66
N VAL A 1137 23.75 25.55 15.12
CA VAL A 1137 25.16 25.36 15.47
C VAL A 1137 26.05 25.53 14.23
N GLY A 1138 26.78 26.64 14.24
CA GLY A 1138 27.69 27.13 13.21
C GLY A 1138 28.20 28.54 13.56
N ASP A 1139 27.35 29.35 14.21
CA ASP A 1139 27.67 30.74 14.59
C ASP A 1139 28.15 30.91 16.05
N ALA A 1140 27.92 29.93 16.92
CA ALA A 1140 28.34 29.99 18.33
C ALA A 1140 29.86 29.85 18.56
N ALA A 1141 30.63 29.60 17.51
CA ALA A 1141 32.10 29.55 17.56
C ALA A 1141 32.77 30.87 17.12
N ALA A 1142 32.01 31.85 16.59
CA ALA A 1142 32.58 33.09 16.08
C ALA A 1142 32.61 34.24 17.10
N ASP A 1143 31.71 34.26 18.08
CA ASP A 1143 31.71 35.26 19.15
C ASP A 1143 31.80 34.58 20.52
N GLY A 1144 32.96 34.72 21.17
CA GLY A 1144 33.30 34.12 22.47
C GLY A 1144 32.51 34.65 23.66
N GLY A 1145 31.19 34.54 23.64
CA GLY A 1145 30.28 34.84 24.75
C GLY A 1145 29.47 33.62 25.15
N ALA A 1146 29.87 32.93 26.22
CA ALA A 1146 29.05 31.89 26.83
C ALA A 1146 27.67 32.46 27.25
N PRO A 1147 26.53 31.83 26.89
CA PRO A 1147 25.25 32.25 27.42
C PRO A 1147 25.15 31.82 28.88
N ARG A 1148 25.10 32.80 29.79
CA ARG A 1148 24.79 32.58 31.21
C ARG A 1148 23.33 32.11 31.33
N GLY A 1149 23.11 30.80 31.40
CA GLY A 1149 21.88 30.21 31.89
C GLY A 1149 21.84 30.30 33.41
N ALA A 1150 21.15 31.30 33.96
CA ALA A 1150 20.69 31.25 35.34
C ALA A 1150 19.49 30.30 35.39
N ALA A 1151 19.65 29.16 36.09
CA ALA A 1151 18.52 28.32 36.47
C ALA A 1151 17.57 29.12 37.38
N PRO A 1152 16.24 29.06 37.20
CA PRO A 1152 15.33 29.57 38.21
C PRO A 1152 15.34 28.62 39.40
N ALA A 1153 15.76 29.12 40.57
CA ALA A 1153 15.64 28.39 41.83
C ALA A 1153 14.15 28.12 42.14
N PRO A 1154 13.80 26.96 42.72
CA PRO A 1154 12.43 26.70 43.14
C PRO A 1154 12.08 27.58 44.35
N ALA A 1155 10.91 28.20 44.32
CA ALA A 1155 10.36 28.97 45.43
C ALA A 1155 10.13 28.04 46.64
N GLY A 1156 11.01 28.14 47.64
CA GLY A 1156 10.86 27.46 48.93
C GLY A 1156 9.99 28.28 49.88
N SER A 1157 8.86 27.70 50.29
CA SER A 1157 8.18 28.03 51.54
C SER A 1157 8.81 27.22 52.69
N GLY A 1158 8.94 27.82 53.87
CA GLY A 1158 9.19 27.06 55.11
C GLY A 1158 10.41 27.50 55.92
N GLN A 1159 10.13 28.18 57.03
CA GLN A 1159 11.05 28.43 58.15
C GLN A 1159 11.72 27.14 58.65
N CYS A 1160 13.00 27.17 59.00
CA CYS A 1160 13.53 26.61 60.26
C CYS A 1160 15.01 26.99 60.52
N ARG A 1161 15.18 27.69 61.66
CA ARG A 1161 16.30 27.77 62.62
C ARG A 1161 17.68 27.15 62.28
N GLY A 1162 18.72 27.96 62.49
CA GLY A 1162 19.76 27.63 63.49
C GLY A 1162 21.18 27.31 63.01
N ASN A 1163 22.12 28.13 63.50
CA ASN A 1163 23.50 27.81 63.92
C ASN A 1163 24.66 27.68 62.89
N SER A 1164 25.42 28.78 62.83
CA SER A 1164 26.82 28.91 63.29
C SER A 1164 27.96 28.09 62.64
N ALA A 1165 28.79 28.85 61.89
CA ALA A 1165 30.25 28.98 62.04
C ALA A 1165 31.20 27.90 61.41
N PRO A 1166 32.49 28.22 61.16
CA PRO A 1166 33.13 28.08 59.85
C PRO A 1166 34.51 27.36 59.87
N CYS A 1167 35.11 27.12 58.69
CA CYS A 1167 36.57 26.94 58.48
C CYS A 1167 36.84 27.03 56.96
N ALA A 1168 37.58 28.02 56.43
CA ALA A 1168 39.05 28.13 56.38
C ALA A 1168 39.69 26.89 55.71
N THR A 1169 40.53 26.92 54.67
CA THR A 1169 41.39 27.93 54.02
C THR A 1169 42.04 27.28 52.75
N PRO A 1170 42.81 28.01 51.91
CA PRO A 1170 42.96 27.78 50.47
C PRO A 1170 44.35 27.27 50.02
N VAL A 1171 44.48 26.87 48.75
CA VAL A 1171 45.72 26.84 47.94
C VAL A 1171 45.27 26.98 46.47
N ASP A 1172 45.41 28.11 45.78
CA ASP A 1172 46.60 28.82 45.25
C ASP A 1172 47.26 28.16 44.02
N GLY A 1173 47.44 28.97 42.97
CA GLY A 1173 48.58 28.84 42.05
C GLY A 1173 48.37 28.37 40.60
N GLY A 1174 48.44 29.33 39.67
CA GLY A 1174 49.23 29.19 38.42
C GLY A 1174 48.45 28.93 37.13
N ARG A 1175 48.02 29.96 36.37
CA ARG A 1175 48.76 30.77 35.35
C ARG A 1175 49.10 30.09 34.01
N GLY A 1176 48.61 30.74 32.95
CA GLY A 1176 49.23 30.88 31.62
C GLY A 1176 48.64 29.93 30.57
N LYS A 1177 48.08 30.36 29.45
CA LYS A 1177 48.09 31.64 28.72
C LYS A 1177 46.74 31.85 28.05
#